data_AF-A0AAN7P3M2-F1
#
_entry.id   AF-A0AAN7P3M2-F1
#
_cell.length_a   1.000
_cell.length_b   1.000
_cell.length_c   1.000
_cell.angle_alpha   90.00
_cell.angle_beta   90.00
_cell.angle_gamma   90.00
#
_symmetry.space_group_name_H-M   'P 1'
#
loop_
_entity.id
_entity.type
_entity.pdbx_description
1 polymer ?
#
loop_
_entity_poly.entity_id
_entity_poly.type
_entity_poly.pdbx_seq_one_letter_code
_entity_poly.pdbx_strand_id
1 'polypeptide(L)'
;MSDMTLGNERWTIYCAAQNLPAVLNDPNRGKQSNFFTRTWGDGFVESTSITKCPFLPEISHSHFETYLRKYARRHRRHIRLSHTKVDGIRPRSRSTDLVSTEANVDSIPSIFLKQPLPLNDPTVFDAIFTSIGSSNDTKSEQSGRLLQEQLSYYLDCVEEQIAKQVSQKSGAFFHAMTSHDTIMEQMGKACKEVRMLRSKIQNVDKTLAMDSLTLIGLARSRANHMLLLDKLKLMATVLQTQPTLQLLLSSSDFVAALELITSTQEVLAKELAGVTSLRHLPSQLKEMSRLIDKMLSTEFERYAATDLHRPLDAPVEVLEPDRLVSLVAGLLRQSHLQFLEVYKQEAITAAQTVLKQLLIEQLATVEDDTEHCLTGSGEAHPSFDAAQWLKVLSLASDALTKLIKRVHAVHGVIQHTADIGAGLLDATEIGDKFLTLNEHARAKLKLQELLVSICDYCHERLASLVSTQSEKQQITSLQITDLSDIVDNFTTICENICGRQSPALRAAFKIQAGNYVHKFHSQRKNKLTLLLDAERWKVAEVPPEFQVLVEKISSNKPMNSIPNTPTTENGVISNVNKAVNALKIGSQEYVTVGTVLMLIRLVSEYCVCAYDLRILAPVIGRNLTELLRTFNSRSCQLVLGAGALRTAGLNTITSTTLALTSRALQLVLWLIPHIRAHFKNISNEPLVSMDTVERDIGHHIQQLETKVLSIMNTLLGDQLNEWDARPPVPSKAFRNVSKHLTKLHEALKPVLPSEQVSDIYEVVHQNFKSRLRDEIVKMNIQNNGGPQHGVVTSEILFYLETMRTLRVLPEKYISNKAMDDIWNR
;
A
#
# COMPACT_ATOMS: atom_id res chain seq x y z
N MET A 1 -50.36 -21.60 28.79
CA MET A 1 -50.90 -22.43 29.89
C MET A 1 -49.72 -22.95 30.69
N SER A 2 -49.45 -22.31 31.84
CA SER A 2 -48.67 -22.84 32.98
C SER A 2 -48.62 -21.72 34.02
N ASP A 3 -49.57 -21.77 34.95
CA ASP A 3 -49.63 -20.93 36.15
C ASP A 3 -48.39 -21.15 37.02
N MET A 4 -47.85 -20.06 37.58
CA MET A 4 -46.97 -20.14 38.75
C MET A 4 -47.47 -19.13 39.78
N THR A 5 -48.00 -19.72 40.85
CA THR A 5 -48.52 -19.11 42.08
C THR A 5 -47.51 -18.20 42.77
N LEU A 6 -47.85 -16.92 42.99
CA LEU A 6 -47.14 -16.05 43.94
C LEU A 6 -47.98 -15.87 45.21
N GLY A 7 -47.36 -16.22 46.33
CA GLY A 7 -47.96 -16.28 47.65
C GLY A 7 -48.38 -14.92 48.23
N ASN A 8 -49.37 -14.98 49.10
CA ASN A 8 -49.83 -13.90 49.96
C ASN A 8 -48.72 -13.43 50.91
N GLU A 9 -48.07 -12.30 50.62
CA GLU A 9 -47.32 -11.54 51.62
C GLU A 9 -48.18 -10.40 52.18
N ARG A 10 -48.28 -10.33 53.52
CA ARG A 10 -49.03 -9.29 54.24
C ARG A 10 -48.33 -7.94 54.11
N TRP A 11 -49.05 -6.96 53.57
CA TRP A 11 -48.62 -5.58 53.40
C TRP A 11 -48.15 -4.93 54.73
N THR A 12 -46.97 -4.30 54.73
CA THR A 12 -46.43 -3.52 55.86
C THR A 12 -46.00 -2.12 55.41
N ILE A 13 -45.82 -1.18 56.34
CA ILE A 13 -45.48 0.23 56.06
C ILE A 13 -44.18 0.40 55.24
N TYR A 14 -43.25 -0.55 55.31
CA TYR A 14 -42.03 -0.55 54.48
C TYR A 14 -42.28 -0.92 53.01
N CYS A 15 -43.47 -1.42 52.65
CA CYS A 15 -43.94 -1.57 51.27
C CYS A 15 -44.37 -0.22 50.64
N ALA A 16 -44.56 0.83 51.44
CA ALA A 16 -45.01 2.14 50.94
C ALA A 16 -43.88 3.00 50.34
N ALA A 17 -42.61 2.63 50.57
CA ALA A 17 -41.47 3.29 49.94
C ALA A 17 -41.12 2.60 48.62
N GLN A 18 -41.83 2.96 47.55
CA GLN A 18 -41.47 2.57 46.19
C GLN A 18 -40.51 3.59 45.58
N ASN A 19 -39.44 3.11 44.95
CA ASN A 19 -38.51 3.95 44.20
C ASN A 19 -39.22 4.40 42.90
N LEU A 20 -39.09 5.67 42.51
CA LEU A 20 -39.75 6.26 41.33
C LEU A 20 -39.57 5.43 40.04
N PRO A 21 -38.40 4.79 39.78
CA PRO A 21 -38.20 3.92 38.62
C PRO A 21 -38.98 2.59 38.68
N ALA A 22 -39.34 2.11 39.88
CA ALA A 22 -40.16 0.90 40.04
C ALA A 22 -41.63 1.17 39.70
N VAL A 23 -42.14 2.35 40.07
CA VAL A 23 -43.50 2.82 39.73
C VAL A 23 -43.66 3.02 38.22
N LEU A 24 -42.58 3.41 37.54
CA LEU A 24 -42.59 3.70 36.10
C LEU A 24 -42.51 2.45 35.21
N ASN A 25 -42.02 1.32 35.73
CA ASN A 25 -41.77 0.12 34.93
C ASN A 25 -42.72 -1.04 35.21
N ASP A 26 -43.10 -1.33 36.47
CA ASP A 26 -44.11 -2.35 36.78
C ASP A 26 -44.63 -2.25 38.24
N PRO A 27 -45.88 -1.81 38.48
CA PRO A 27 -46.38 -1.53 39.83
C PRO A 27 -46.63 -2.77 40.71
N ASN A 28 -46.58 -3.97 40.15
CA ASN A 28 -46.85 -5.23 40.87
C ASN A 28 -45.59 -5.97 41.38
N ARG A 29 -44.37 -5.50 41.06
CA ARG A 29 -43.11 -6.13 41.52
C ARG A 29 -42.44 -5.31 42.64
N GLY A 30 -42.34 -5.90 43.82
CA GLY A 30 -41.60 -5.34 44.96
C GLY A 30 -40.09 -5.23 44.73
N LYS A 31 -39.43 -4.47 45.62
CA LYS A 31 -37.98 -4.11 45.64
C LYS A 31 -37.10 -5.14 44.92
N GLN A 32 -36.74 -4.84 43.67
CA GLN A 32 -35.71 -5.57 42.96
C GLN A 32 -34.36 -5.16 43.56
N SER A 33 -33.73 -6.03 44.33
CA SER A 33 -32.34 -5.90 44.73
C SER A 33 -31.47 -6.03 43.47
N ASN A 34 -31.18 -4.94 42.77
CA ASN A 34 -30.37 -5.04 41.55
C ASN A 34 -29.41 -3.88 41.28
N PHE A 35 -28.35 -4.30 40.60
CA PHE A 35 -27.33 -3.60 39.81
C PHE A 35 -26.15 -2.95 40.54
N PHE A 36 -26.36 -2.05 41.51
CA PHE A 36 -25.23 -1.25 42.04
C PHE A 36 -24.34 -1.94 43.08
N THR A 37 -24.80 -3.00 43.74
CA THR A 37 -23.99 -3.75 44.73
C THR A 37 -22.97 -4.70 44.10
N ARG A 38 -23.08 -5.00 42.80
CA ARG A 38 -22.20 -5.98 42.14
C ARG A 38 -20.86 -5.40 41.71
N THR A 39 -20.76 -4.10 41.51
CA THR A 39 -19.57 -3.46 40.94
C THR A 39 -18.76 -2.63 41.95
N TRP A 40 -19.31 -2.23 43.10
CA TRP A 40 -18.66 -1.24 44.00
C TRP A 40 -18.60 -1.62 45.49
N GLY A 41 -19.12 -2.79 45.91
CA GLY A 41 -19.10 -3.24 47.30
C GLY A 41 -20.04 -2.48 48.25
N ASP A 42 -20.35 -3.08 49.40
CA ASP A 42 -21.30 -2.57 50.41
C ASP A 42 -20.89 -1.23 51.08
N GLY A 43 -19.73 -0.66 50.73
CA GLY A 43 -19.19 0.55 51.34
C GLY A 43 -19.67 1.87 50.73
N PHE A 44 -20.44 1.87 49.64
CA PHE A 44 -20.77 3.09 48.89
C PHE A 44 -22.13 3.72 49.23
N VAL A 45 -22.87 3.18 50.20
CA VAL A 45 -24.05 3.84 50.76
C VAL A 45 -23.73 4.20 52.20
N GLU A 46 -23.57 5.49 52.50
CA GLU A 46 -23.56 5.97 53.88
C GLU A 46 -24.88 5.57 54.54
N SER A 47 -24.84 4.52 55.38
CA SER A 47 -25.96 4.10 56.20
C SER A 47 -26.12 5.07 57.38
N THR A 48 -26.71 6.24 57.13
CA THR A 48 -27.24 7.10 58.19
C THR A 48 -28.68 6.69 58.50
N SER A 49 -28.86 5.99 59.63
CA SER A 49 -30.19 5.70 60.17
C SER A 49 -30.80 6.97 60.74
N ILE A 50 -31.89 7.45 60.13
CA ILE A 50 -32.69 8.55 60.67
C ILE A 50 -33.49 8.03 61.89
N THR A 51 -33.32 8.66 63.05
CA THR A 51 -34.03 8.32 64.29
C THR A 51 -35.50 8.77 64.26
N LYS A 52 -36.42 7.98 64.85
CA LYS A 52 -37.87 8.26 64.88
C LYS A 52 -38.20 9.58 65.60
N CYS A 53 -39.15 10.36 65.06
CA CYS A 53 -39.63 11.60 65.66
C CYS A 53 -40.40 11.35 66.98
N PRO A 54 -40.12 12.10 68.07
CA PRO A 54 -40.71 11.86 69.40
C PRO A 54 -42.13 12.42 69.60
N PHE A 55 -42.74 13.05 68.60
CA PHE A 55 -43.99 13.82 68.76
C PHE A 55 -45.27 13.15 68.22
N LEU A 56 -45.20 11.90 67.73
CA LEU A 56 -46.38 11.17 67.22
C LEU A 56 -46.67 9.94 68.10
N PRO A 57 -47.86 9.83 68.72
CA PRO A 57 -48.25 8.63 69.48
C PRO A 57 -48.58 7.45 68.54
N GLU A 58 -48.07 6.25 68.85
CA GLU A 58 -48.35 5.02 68.09
C GLU A 58 -49.79 4.52 68.35
N ILE A 59 -50.66 4.59 67.33
CA ILE A 59 -52.04 4.09 67.39
C ILE A 59 -52.03 2.59 67.11
N SER A 60 -52.38 1.76 68.10
CA SER A 60 -52.51 0.31 67.94
C SER A 60 -53.96 -0.17 67.79
N HIS A 61 -54.13 -1.40 67.30
CA HIS A 61 -55.43 -2.03 67.02
C HIS A 61 -56.33 -2.19 68.26
N SER A 62 -55.78 -2.07 69.48
CA SER A 62 -56.54 -2.10 70.73
C SER A 62 -57.46 -0.88 70.89
N HIS A 63 -57.12 0.26 70.29
CA HIS A 63 -57.93 1.48 70.37
C HIS A 63 -59.27 1.37 69.63
N PHE A 64 -59.42 0.42 68.68
CA PHE A 64 -60.63 0.24 67.88
C PHE A 64 -61.54 -0.90 68.36
N GLU A 65 -61.12 -1.67 69.36
CA GLU A 65 -61.84 -2.86 69.83
C GLU A 65 -63.20 -2.53 70.44
N THR A 66 -63.29 -1.41 71.15
CA THR A 66 -64.51 -0.91 71.80
C THR A 66 -65.59 -0.53 70.78
N TYR A 67 -65.18 0.03 69.64
CA TYR A 67 -66.07 0.41 68.55
C TYR A 67 -66.64 -0.83 67.84
N LEU A 68 -65.78 -1.80 67.53
CA LEU A 68 -66.16 -3.03 66.83
C LEU A 68 -67.12 -3.89 67.66
N ARG A 69 -66.92 -4.00 68.99
CA ARG A 69 -67.85 -4.72 69.88
C ARG A 69 -69.25 -4.09 69.91
N LYS A 70 -69.34 -2.76 69.84
CA LYS A 70 -70.63 -2.03 69.93
C LYS A 70 -71.50 -2.21 68.69
N TYR A 71 -70.91 -2.21 67.49
CA TYR A 71 -71.66 -2.27 66.23
C TYR A 71 -71.94 -3.69 65.72
N ALA A 72 -71.14 -4.69 66.10
CA ALA A 72 -71.29 -6.06 65.62
C ALA A 72 -72.66 -6.70 65.96
N ARG A 73 -73.27 -6.36 67.10
CA ARG A 73 -74.59 -6.91 67.49
C ARG A 73 -75.74 -6.38 66.63
N ARG A 74 -75.72 -5.09 66.25
CA ARG A 74 -76.75 -4.46 65.41
C ARG A 74 -76.71 -5.00 63.98
N HIS A 75 -75.50 -5.18 63.45
CA HIS A 75 -75.32 -5.73 62.10
C HIS A 75 -75.87 -7.14 61.96
N ARG A 76 -75.65 -8.02 62.96
CA ARG A 76 -76.20 -9.39 62.94
C ARG A 76 -77.72 -9.44 63.03
N ARG A 77 -78.37 -8.46 63.68
CA ARG A 77 -79.84 -8.39 63.79
C ARG A 77 -80.49 -7.97 62.47
N HIS A 78 -79.86 -7.06 61.73
CA HIS A 78 -80.34 -6.59 60.43
C HIS A 78 -80.35 -7.73 59.39
N ILE A 79 -79.32 -8.58 59.37
CA ILE A 79 -79.23 -9.72 58.45
C ILE A 79 -80.33 -10.77 58.73
N ARG A 80 -80.77 -10.92 59.99
CA ARG A 80 -81.84 -11.88 60.32
C ARG A 80 -83.24 -11.43 59.87
N LEU A 81 -83.50 -10.13 59.84
CA LEU A 81 -84.82 -9.57 59.51
C LEU A 81 -85.06 -9.47 57.99
N SER A 82 -84.00 -9.51 57.17
CA SER A 82 -84.13 -9.48 55.71
C SER A 82 -84.56 -10.81 55.08
N HIS A 83 -84.68 -11.90 55.85
CA HIS A 83 -84.92 -13.25 55.33
C HIS A 83 -86.34 -13.82 55.55
N THR A 84 -87.29 -13.09 56.14
CA THR A 84 -88.67 -13.58 56.37
C THR A 84 -89.67 -12.93 55.41
N LYS A 85 -90.25 -13.72 54.47
CA LYS A 85 -91.33 -13.34 53.55
C LYS A 85 -92.71 -13.51 54.21
N VAL A 86 -93.66 -12.62 53.87
CA VAL A 86 -95.06 -12.63 54.33
C VAL A 86 -95.98 -12.82 53.11
N ASP A 87 -96.81 -13.86 53.13
CA ASP A 87 -97.95 -14.10 52.21
C ASP A 87 -99.27 -13.95 52.98
N GLY A 88 -100.28 -13.34 52.37
CA GLY A 88 -101.59 -13.10 53.01
C GLY A 88 -102.76 -12.89 52.03
N ILE A 89 -103.56 -13.95 51.85
CA ILE A 89 -105.04 -14.05 51.96
C ILE A 89 -105.95 -13.10 51.14
N ARG A 90 -106.85 -13.70 50.34
CA ARG A 90 -108.10 -13.12 49.79
C ARG A 90 -109.34 -13.73 50.48
N PRO A 91 -110.44 -12.99 50.70
CA PRO A 91 -111.77 -13.57 50.87
C PRO A 91 -112.72 -13.25 49.69
N ARG A 92 -113.61 -14.20 49.38
CA ARG A 92 -114.75 -14.10 48.45
C ARG A 92 -115.99 -13.63 49.20
N SER A 93 -116.83 -12.78 48.60
CA SER A 93 -118.23 -12.59 49.00
C SER A 93 -119.17 -13.02 47.87
N ARG A 94 -120.31 -13.60 48.25
CA ARG A 94 -121.52 -13.78 47.43
C ARG A 94 -122.65 -13.20 48.26
N SER A 95 -123.45 -12.32 47.67
CA SER A 95 -124.72 -11.83 48.22
C SER A 95 -125.71 -11.66 47.08
N THR A 96 -126.91 -12.16 47.33
CA THR A 96 -128.20 -11.82 46.71
C THR A 96 -129.23 -12.26 47.76
N ASP A 97 -130.36 -11.62 48.02
CA ASP A 97 -130.92 -10.27 47.89
C ASP A 97 -132.39 -10.45 48.32
N LEU A 98 -133.13 -9.33 48.51
CA LEU A 98 -134.60 -9.18 48.60
C LEU A 98 -135.13 -9.12 50.06
N VAL A 99 -135.40 -7.92 50.63
CA VAL A 99 -136.53 -6.96 50.41
C VAL A 99 -137.85 -7.60 50.86
N SER A 100 -138.65 -7.08 51.80
CA SER A 100 -139.16 -5.72 52.10
C SER A 100 -140.08 -5.79 53.33
N THR A 101 -140.29 -4.72 54.12
CA THR A 101 -141.63 -4.13 54.36
C THR A 101 -141.51 -2.76 55.05
N GLU A 102 -141.85 -1.70 54.32
CA GLU A 102 -141.83 -0.30 54.77
C GLU A 102 -142.65 -0.05 56.05
N ALA A 103 -142.07 0.64 57.03
CA ALA A 103 -142.80 1.25 58.12
C ALA A 103 -142.43 2.74 58.33
N ASN A 104 -143.47 3.57 58.49
CA ASN A 104 -143.48 5.03 58.34
C ASN A 104 -143.14 5.75 59.67
N VAL A 105 -142.24 6.73 59.62
CA VAL A 105 -141.55 7.34 60.80
C VAL A 105 -142.42 8.33 61.58
N ASP A 106 -143.61 8.71 61.08
CA ASP A 106 -144.50 9.69 61.72
C ASP A 106 -145.22 9.19 62.99
N SER A 107 -145.13 7.90 63.32
CA SER A 107 -145.76 7.34 64.52
C SER A 107 -144.95 7.58 65.81
N ILE A 108 -143.66 7.94 65.71
CA ILE A 108 -142.76 8.10 66.87
C ILE A 108 -142.93 9.48 67.52
N PRO A 109 -143.29 9.58 68.80
CA PRO A 109 -143.33 10.87 69.50
C PRO A 109 -141.96 11.55 69.49
N SER A 110 -141.89 12.81 69.04
CA SER A 110 -140.65 13.62 68.90
C SER A 110 -139.78 13.76 70.17
N ILE A 111 -140.29 13.31 71.33
CA ILE A 111 -139.56 13.23 72.61
C ILE A 111 -138.40 12.22 72.51
N PHE A 112 -138.59 11.09 71.80
CA PHE A 112 -137.55 10.06 71.62
C PHE A 112 -136.45 10.45 70.61
N LEU A 113 -136.70 11.47 69.78
CA LEU A 113 -135.75 12.00 68.79
C LEU A 113 -134.82 13.09 69.39
N LYS A 114 -134.99 13.47 70.67
CA LYS A 114 -134.16 14.46 71.37
C LYS A 114 -133.09 13.78 72.25
N GLN A 115 -131.83 14.20 72.10
CA GLN A 115 -130.63 13.53 72.65
C GLN A 115 -130.47 13.53 74.19
N PRO A 116 -130.83 14.57 74.97
CA PRO A 116 -130.87 14.46 76.43
C PRO A 116 -132.29 14.07 76.84
N LEU A 117 -132.49 12.84 77.32
CA LEU A 117 -133.77 12.38 77.89
C LEU A 117 -133.68 12.54 79.42
N PRO A 118 -133.95 13.73 80.02
CA PRO A 118 -133.86 13.90 81.46
C PRO A 118 -135.03 13.19 82.15
N LEU A 119 -134.83 11.94 82.53
CA LEU A 119 -135.76 11.14 83.33
C LEU A 119 -135.89 11.63 84.78
N ASN A 120 -135.18 12.71 85.13
CA ASN A 120 -135.09 13.25 86.49
C ASN A 120 -136.20 14.27 86.80
N ASP A 121 -136.91 14.77 85.78
CA ASP A 121 -138.06 15.66 85.96
C ASP A 121 -139.35 14.85 86.12
N PRO A 122 -140.09 15.01 87.25
CA PRO A 122 -141.31 14.25 87.51
C PRO A 122 -142.38 14.41 86.42
N THR A 123 -142.43 15.56 85.75
CA THR A 123 -143.40 15.83 84.67
C THR A 123 -143.09 15.09 83.38
N VAL A 124 -141.80 14.85 83.09
CA VAL A 124 -141.34 14.08 81.92
C VAL A 124 -141.47 12.59 82.20
N PHE A 125 -141.20 12.17 83.43
CA PHE A 125 -141.43 10.79 83.87
C PHE A 125 -142.92 10.43 83.86
N ASP A 126 -143.80 11.29 84.37
CA ASP A 126 -145.25 11.07 84.33
C ASP A 126 -145.82 11.09 82.89
N ALA A 127 -145.20 11.82 81.97
CA ALA A 127 -145.59 11.82 80.55
C ALA A 127 -145.19 10.51 79.82
N ILE A 128 -144.16 9.82 80.28
CA ILE A 128 -143.68 8.53 79.74
C ILE A 128 -144.34 7.35 80.48
N PHE A 129 -144.61 7.49 81.78
CA PHE A 129 -145.18 6.49 82.68
C PHE A 129 -146.51 6.98 83.29
N THR A 130 -147.50 7.23 82.44
CA THR A 130 -148.79 7.87 82.77
C THR A 130 -149.71 7.16 83.78
N SER A 131 -149.35 5.99 84.32
CA SER A 131 -150.28 5.21 85.19
C SER A 131 -149.67 4.53 86.42
N ILE A 132 -148.46 4.88 86.87
CA ILE A 132 -147.77 4.18 87.98
C ILE A 132 -147.94 4.87 89.35
N GLY A 133 -148.53 6.08 89.41
CA GLY A 133 -148.58 6.90 90.63
C GLY A 133 -149.84 6.85 91.51
N SER A 134 -150.88 6.05 91.22
CA SER A 134 -152.08 5.97 92.07
C SER A 134 -152.34 4.56 92.61
N SER A 135 -152.33 4.44 93.94
CA SER A 135 -152.48 3.23 94.74
C SER A 135 -153.65 2.32 94.33
N ASN A 136 -153.34 1.18 93.70
CA ASN A 136 -154.01 -0.13 93.82
C ASN A 136 -153.27 -1.18 92.95
N ASP A 137 -152.64 -2.15 93.60
CA ASP A 137 -151.49 -2.98 93.15
C ASP A 137 -151.72 -4.02 92.04
N THR A 138 -152.78 -3.95 91.24
CA THR A 138 -153.08 -4.99 90.23
C THR A 138 -153.32 -4.49 88.80
N LYS A 139 -153.42 -3.17 88.57
CA LYS A 139 -153.59 -2.60 87.22
C LYS A 139 -152.30 -2.07 86.57
N SER A 140 -151.18 -2.01 87.29
CA SER A 140 -149.92 -1.43 86.78
C SER A 140 -149.15 -2.36 85.84
N GLU A 141 -149.23 -3.68 86.00
CA GLU A 141 -148.46 -4.63 85.17
C GLU A 141 -148.92 -4.69 83.70
N GLN A 142 -150.21 -4.48 83.41
CA GLN A 142 -150.72 -4.52 82.04
C GLN A 142 -150.32 -3.28 81.23
N SER A 143 -150.24 -2.12 81.86
CA SER A 143 -149.85 -0.86 81.19
C SER A 143 -148.37 -0.85 80.79
N GLY A 144 -147.48 -1.47 81.59
CA GLY A 144 -146.04 -1.52 81.29
C GLY A 144 -145.68 -2.36 80.07
N ARG A 145 -146.39 -3.48 79.83
CA ARG A 145 -146.12 -4.34 78.66
C ARG A 145 -146.48 -3.66 77.33
N LEU A 146 -147.57 -2.90 77.29
CA LEU A 146 -148.01 -2.19 76.09
C LEU A 146 -147.01 -1.12 75.64
N LEU A 147 -146.34 -0.43 76.59
CA LEU A 147 -145.33 0.57 76.27
C LEU A 147 -144.05 -0.06 75.67
N GLN A 148 -143.66 -1.23 76.19
CA GLN A 148 -142.48 -1.94 75.68
C GLN A 148 -142.67 -2.40 74.23
N GLU A 149 -143.86 -2.89 73.88
CA GLU A 149 -144.18 -3.29 72.49
C GLU A 149 -144.13 -2.10 71.52
N GLN A 150 -144.60 -0.92 71.94
CA GLN A 150 -144.53 0.29 71.12
C GLN A 150 -143.10 0.76 70.84
N LEU A 151 -142.21 0.67 71.84
CA LEU A 151 -140.81 1.07 71.67
C LEU A 151 -140.03 0.13 70.72
N SER A 152 -140.31 -1.18 70.76
CA SER A 152 -139.69 -2.13 69.82
C SER A 152 -140.08 -1.85 68.38
N TYR A 153 -141.35 -1.55 68.11
CA TYR A 153 -141.82 -1.21 66.76
C TYR A 153 -141.10 0.01 66.16
N TYR A 154 -140.81 1.02 66.98
CA TYR A 154 -140.10 2.21 66.54
C TYR A 154 -138.63 1.97 66.17
N LEU A 155 -137.98 0.99 66.80
CA LEU A 155 -136.59 0.65 66.51
C LEU A 155 -136.45 -0.03 65.14
N ASP A 156 -137.34 -0.98 64.84
CA ASP A 156 -137.36 -1.70 63.55
C ASP A 156 -137.55 -0.75 62.35
N CYS A 157 -138.42 0.26 62.47
CA CYS A 157 -138.62 1.31 61.45
C CYS A 157 -137.32 2.03 61.06
N VAL A 158 -136.47 2.34 62.05
CA VAL A 158 -135.25 3.13 61.81
C VAL A 158 -134.18 2.29 61.11
N GLU A 159 -134.06 1.01 61.47
CA GLU A 159 -133.07 0.12 60.89
C GLU A 159 -133.32 -0.13 59.39
N GLU A 160 -134.58 -0.33 58.98
CA GLU A 160 -134.91 -0.58 57.57
C GLU A 160 -134.56 0.61 56.65
N GLN A 161 -134.80 1.84 57.12
CA GLN A 161 -134.52 3.07 56.37
C GLN A 161 -133.02 3.29 56.14
N ILE A 162 -132.18 3.05 57.15
CA ILE A 162 -130.72 3.19 57.01
C ILE A 162 -130.19 2.20 55.96
N ALA A 163 -130.69 0.96 55.95
CA ALA A 163 -130.27 -0.04 54.97
C ALA A 163 -130.63 0.36 53.52
N LYS A 164 -131.82 0.92 53.30
CA LYS A 164 -132.28 1.34 51.95
C LYS A 164 -131.43 2.48 51.38
N GLN A 165 -131.01 3.43 52.21
CA GLN A 165 -130.23 4.59 51.79
C GLN A 165 -128.78 4.24 51.41
N VAL A 166 -128.16 3.29 52.12
CA VAL A 166 -126.80 2.81 51.82
C VAL A 166 -126.77 2.04 50.50
N SER A 167 -127.79 1.24 50.22
CA SER A 167 -127.90 0.46 48.97
C SER A 167 -127.89 1.34 47.72
N GLN A 168 -128.74 2.38 47.68
CA GLN A 168 -128.90 3.23 46.48
C GLN A 168 -127.63 3.98 46.07
N LYS A 169 -126.75 4.34 47.01
CA LYS A 169 -125.54 5.13 46.69
C LYS A 169 -124.30 4.30 46.36
N SER A 170 -124.36 2.98 46.43
CA SER A 170 -123.19 2.09 46.26
C SER A 170 -122.69 1.99 44.81
N GLY A 171 -123.57 2.01 43.80
CA GLY A 171 -123.20 1.76 42.39
C GLY A 171 -122.27 2.82 41.78
N ALA A 172 -122.51 4.11 42.08
CA ALA A 172 -121.69 5.21 41.56
C ALA A 172 -120.24 5.15 42.08
N PHE A 173 -120.03 4.65 43.30
CA PHE A 173 -118.71 4.49 43.89
C PHE A 173 -117.87 3.46 43.12
N PHE A 174 -118.45 2.31 42.76
CA PHE A 174 -117.72 1.26 42.04
C PHE A 174 -117.34 1.66 40.61
N HIS A 175 -118.17 2.43 39.91
CA HIS A 175 -117.82 2.93 38.58
C HIS A 175 -116.60 3.87 38.58
N ALA A 176 -116.54 4.79 39.55
CA ALA A 176 -115.38 5.67 39.74
C ALA A 176 -114.11 4.89 40.10
N MET A 177 -114.24 3.79 40.84
CA MET A 177 -113.12 2.92 41.18
C MET A 177 -112.57 2.18 39.95
N THR A 178 -113.44 1.62 39.10
CA THR A 178 -113.01 0.98 37.85
C THR A 178 -112.31 1.92 36.86
N SER A 179 -112.77 3.17 36.72
CA SER A 179 -112.11 4.11 35.82
C SER A 179 -110.73 4.51 36.34
N HIS A 180 -110.58 4.69 37.64
CA HIS A 180 -109.27 4.93 38.28
C HIS A 180 -108.29 3.78 38.00
N ASP A 181 -108.75 2.53 38.13
CA ASP A 181 -107.92 1.35 37.86
C ASP A 181 -107.47 1.30 36.39
N THR A 182 -108.34 1.64 35.44
CA THR A 182 -107.97 1.66 34.00
C THR A 182 -106.91 2.73 33.66
N ILE A 183 -107.00 3.92 34.25
CA ILE A 183 -106.01 4.99 34.04
C ILE A 183 -104.67 4.59 34.67
N MET A 184 -104.71 3.98 35.87
CA MET A 184 -103.52 3.47 36.53
C MET A 184 -102.83 2.38 35.70
N GLU A 185 -103.59 1.51 35.04
CA GLU A 185 -103.03 0.50 34.12
C GLU A 185 -102.38 1.14 32.88
N GLN A 186 -103.04 2.11 32.24
CA GLN A 186 -102.48 2.79 31.07
C GLN A 186 -101.24 3.63 31.41
N MET A 187 -101.25 4.33 32.55
CA MET A 187 -100.08 5.08 33.03
C MET A 187 -98.92 4.16 33.36
N GLY A 188 -99.22 2.96 33.89
CA GLY A 188 -98.25 1.89 34.08
C GLY A 188 -97.63 1.40 32.76
N LYS A 189 -98.43 1.23 31.70
CA LYS A 189 -97.94 0.85 30.35
C LYS A 189 -97.09 1.96 29.73
N ALA A 190 -97.53 3.21 29.75
CA ALA A 190 -96.77 4.34 29.22
C ALA A 190 -95.42 4.54 29.94
N CYS A 191 -95.41 4.41 31.27
CA CYS A 191 -94.16 4.47 32.05
C CYS A 191 -93.18 3.35 31.68
N LYS A 192 -93.68 2.14 31.35
CA LYS A 192 -92.83 1.04 30.88
C LYS A 192 -92.22 1.35 29.52
N GLU A 193 -93.01 1.85 28.57
CA GLU A 193 -92.52 2.21 27.23
C GLU A 193 -91.49 3.35 27.26
N VAL A 194 -91.71 4.40 28.05
CA VAL A 194 -90.75 5.50 28.20
C VAL A 194 -89.44 5.01 28.84
N ARG A 195 -89.50 4.12 29.83
CA ARG A 195 -88.28 3.51 30.39
C ARG A 195 -87.55 2.66 29.36
N MET A 196 -88.27 1.89 28.55
CA MET A 196 -87.68 1.07 27.49
C MET A 196 -87.01 1.94 26.42
N LEU A 197 -87.66 3.03 25.99
CA LEU A 197 -87.10 3.95 25.01
C LEU A 197 -85.85 4.67 25.53
N ARG A 198 -85.87 5.16 26.78
CA ARG A 198 -84.69 5.76 27.43
C ARG A 198 -83.53 4.77 27.53
N SER A 199 -83.81 3.51 27.86
CA SER A 199 -82.81 2.45 27.88
C SER A 199 -82.22 2.17 26.49
N LYS A 200 -83.06 2.12 25.45
CA LYS A 200 -82.59 1.95 24.06
C LYS A 200 -81.73 3.13 23.59
N ILE A 201 -82.12 4.36 23.89
CA ILE A 201 -81.32 5.56 23.57
C ILE A 201 -79.98 5.56 24.30
N GLN A 202 -79.96 5.21 25.60
CA GLN A 202 -78.71 5.07 26.35
C GLN A 202 -77.81 3.98 25.75
N ASN A 203 -78.40 2.88 25.26
CA ASN A 203 -77.63 1.82 24.61
C ASN A 203 -77.06 2.28 23.26
N VAL A 204 -77.82 3.06 22.48
CA VAL A 204 -77.36 3.66 21.22
C VAL A 204 -76.24 4.67 21.46
N ASP A 205 -76.38 5.57 22.43
CA ASP A 205 -75.34 6.54 22.80
C ASP A 205 -74.04 5.84 23.23
N LYS A 206 -74.17 4.79 24.04
CA LYS A 206 -73.02 3.97 24.45
C LYS A 206 -72.34 3.28 23.26
N THR A 207 -73.10 2.60 22.42
CA THR A 207 -72.56 1.77 21.33
C THR A 207 -72.07 2.56 20.11
N LEU A 208 -72.74 3.64 19.73
CA LEU A 208 -72.37 4.40 18.53
C LEU A 208 -71.43 5.57 18.82
N ALA A 209 -71.57 6.26 19.96
CA ALA A 209 -70.73 7.43 20.27
C ALA A 209 -69.55 7.07 21.17
N MET A 210 -69.78 6.43 22.32
CA MET A 210 -68.70 6.14 23.27
C MET A 210 -67.79 5.01 22.81
N ASP A 211 -68.35 3.90 22.32
CA ASP A 211 -67.55 2.76 21.86
C ASP A 211 -66.74 3.10 20.58
N SER A 212 -67.24 3.98 19.70
CA SER A 212 -66.49 4.43 18.51
C SER A 212 -65.36 5.40 18.87
N LEU A 213 -65.58 6.33 19.82
CA LEU A 213 -64.53 7.21 20.34
C LEU A 213 -63.45 6.41 21.09
N THR A 214 -63.84 5.40 21.87
CA THR A 214 -62.87 4.51 22.52
C THR A 214 -62.12 3.66 21.50
N LEU A 215 -62.75 3.20 20.41
CA LEU A 215 -62.06 2.51 19.31
C LEU A 215 -60.98 3.38 18.65
N ILE A 216 -61.27 4.66 18.39
CA ILE A 216 -60.27 5.61 17.85
C ILE A 216 -59.15 5.83 18.88
N GLY A 217 -59.49 5.98 20.16
CA GLY A 217 -58.52 6.08 21.25
C GLY A 217 -57.59 4.86 21.34
N LEU A 218 -58.17 3.66 21.24
CA LEU A 218 -57.44 2.39 21.22
C LEU A 218 -56.59 2.22 19.97
N ALA A 219 -57.06 2.65 18.79
CA ALA A 219 -56.28 2.63 17.57
C ALA A 219 -55.05 3.55 17.65
N ARG A 220 -55.21 4.75 18.24
CA ARG A 220 -54.10 5.68 18.51
C ARG A 220 -53.13 5.10 19.54
N SER A 221 -53.64 4.50 20.62
CA SER A 221 -52.80 3.83 21.62
C SER A 221 -52.02 2.67 21.01
N ARG A 222 -52.64 1.87 20.14
CA ARG A 222 -51.96 0.80 19.40
C ARG A 222 -50.87 1.34 18.49
N ALA A 223 -51.11 2.41 17.74
CA ALA A 223 -50.10 3.04 16.90
C ALA A 223 -48.90 3.53 17.74
N ASN A 224 -49.16 4.18 18.88
CA ASN A 224 -48.11 4.61 19.80
C ASN A 224 -47.33 3.42 20.39
N HIS A 225 -48.02 2.33 20.75
CA HIS A 225 -47.37 1.11 21.24
C HIS A 225 -46.52 0.43 20.16
N MET A 226 -46.92 0.47 18.89
CA MET A 226 -46.10 -0.05 17.79
C MET A 226 -44.84 0.79 17.59
N LEU A 227 -44.95 2.12 17.61
CA LEU A 227 -43.78 3.01 17.56
C LEU A 227 -42.82 2.76 18.73
N LEU A 228 -43.35 2.56 19.94
CA LEU A 228 -42.55 2.22 21.12
C LEU A 228 -41.86 0.86 20.94
N LEU A 229 -42.58 -0.15 20.45
CA LEU A 229 -42.04 -1.48 20.21
C LEU A 229 -40.90 -1.45 19.19
N ASP A 230 -41.02 -0.68 18.11
CA ASP A 230 -39.97 -0.57 17.10
C ASP A 230 -38.72 0.14 17.66
N LYS A 231 -38.89 1.18 18.49
CA LYS A 231 -37.77 1.78 19.22
C LYS A 231 -37.12 0.81 20.20
N LEU A 232 -37.90 0.00 20.92
CA LEU A 232 -37.37 -1.03 21.82
C LEU A 232 -36.61 -2.13 21.07
N LYS A 233 -37.09 -2.55 19.90
CA LYS A 233 -36.36 -3.50 19.03
C LYS A 233 -35.03 -2.93 18.59
N LEU A 234 -34.99 -1.66 18.17
CA LEU A 234 -33.74 -0.98 17.81
C LEU A 234 -32.77 -0.87 19.00
N MET A 235 -33.28 -0.64 20.22
CA MET A 235 -32.45 -0.67 21.43
C MET A 235 -31.90 -2.09 21.70
N ALA A 236 -32.70 -3.13 21.46
CA ALA A 236 -32.26 -4.51 21.62
C ALA A 236 -31.17 -4.90 20.60
N THR A 237 -31.31 -4.47 19.34
CA THR A 237 -30.26 -4.70 18.32
C THR A 237 -28.96 -3.98 18.70
N VAL A 238 -29.05 -2.76 19.23
CA VAL A 238 -27.88 -1.99 19.70
C VAL A 238 -27.21 -2.65 20.90
N LEU A 239 -27.94 -3.32 21.80
CA LEU A 239 -27.35 -4.10 22.90
C LEU A 239 -26.68 -5.39 22.41
N GLN A 240 -27.19 -6.01 21.35
CA GLN A 240 -26.61 -7.22 20.76
C GLN A 240 -25.30 -6.97 20.02
N THR A 241 -24.97 -5.73 19.66
CA THR A 241 -23.79 -5.42 18.86
C THR A 241 -22.49 -5.65 19.62
N GLN A 242 -22.48 -5.46 20.94
CA GLN A 242 -21.27 -5.67 21.75
C GLN A 242 -20.84 -7.15 21.82
N PRO A 243 -21.72 -8.13 22.13
CA PRO A 243 -21.40 -9.56 22.01
C PRO A 243 -21.00 -9.98 20.59
N THR A 244 -21.67 -9.43 19.58
CA THR A 244 -21.40 -9.76 18.18
C THR A 244 -20.02 -9.24 17.74
N LEU A 245 -19.63 -8.03 18.19
CA LEU A 245 -18.29 -7.49 17.97
C LEU A 245 -17.21 -8.36 18.59
N GLN A 246 -17.42 -8.87 19.81
CA GLN A 246 -16.46 -9.77 20.47
C GLN A 246 -16.26 -11.08 19.70
N LEU A 247 -17.33 -11.63 19.11
CA LEU A 247 -17.27 -12.83 18.30
C LEU A 247 -16.52 -12.59 16.98
N LEU A 248 -16.78 -11.48 16.30
CA LEU A 248 -16.08 -11.09 15.07
C LEU A 248 -14.59 -10.81 15.31
N LEU A 249 -14.26 -10.21 16.44
CA LEU A 249 -12.87 -10.02 16.89
C LEU A 249 -12.15 -11.36 17.13
N SER A 250 -12.85 -12.37 17.67
CA SER A 250 -12.28 -13.71 17.84
C SER A 250 -12.08 -14.46 16.53
N SER A 251 -12.93 -14.20 15.52
CA SER A 251 -12.81 -14.80 14.19
C SER A 251 -11.87 -14.02 13.26
N SER A 252 -11.19 -12.97 13.75
CA SER A 252 -10.29 -12.09 12.99
C SER A 252 -10.96 -11.38 11.79
N ASP A 253 -12.29 -11.23 11.82
CA ASP A 253 -13.02 -10.49 10.79
C ASP A 253 -13.19 -9.03 11.22
N PHE A 254 -12.13 -8.25 10.99
CA PHE A 254 -12.09 -6.85 11.35
C PHE A 254 -12.96 -5.98 10.44
N VAL A 255 -13.21 -6.40 9.19
CA VAL A 255 -13.98 -5.64 8.21
C VAL A 255 -15.45 -5.62 8.62
N ALA A 256 -16.03 -6.80 8.90
CA ALA A 256 -17.41 -6.90 9.38
C ALA A 256 -17.61 -6.21 10.74
N ALA A 257 -16.61 -6.26 11.63
CA ALA A 257 -16.65 -5.55 12.91
C ALA A 257 -16.73 -4.03 12.72
N LEU A 258 -15.96 -3.45 11.79
CA LEU A 258 -15.98 -2.02 11.50
C LEU A 258 -17.29 -1.57 10.82
N GLU A 259 -17.88 -2.40 9.94
CA GLU A 259 -19.21 -2.16 9.35
C GLU A 259 -20.31 -2.16 10.42
N LEU A 260 -20.23 -3.09 11.38
CA LEU A 260 -21.18 -3.14 12.48
C LEU A 260 -21.06 -1.90 13.38
N ILE A 261 -19.83 -1.41 13.64
CA ILE A 261 -19.62 -0.18 14.41
C ILE A 261 -20.18 1.05 13.68
N THR A 262 -19.93 1.18 12.38
CA THR A 262 -20.44 2.32 11.59
C THR A 262 -21.96 2.28 11.46
N SER A 263 -22.55 1.12 11.15
CA SER A 263 -23.99 0.91 11.10
C SER A 263 -24.67 1.25 12.44
N THR A 264 -24.09 0.80 13.56
CA THR A 264 -24.65 1.09 14.90
C THR A 264 -24.52 2.56 15.28
N GLN A 265 -23.44 3.24 14.91
CA GLN A 265 -23.31 4.68 15.08
C GLN A 265 -24.34 5.46 14.26
N GLU A 266 -24.60 5.04 13.01
CA GLU A 266 -25.64 5.66 12.18
C GLU A 266 -27.04 5.47 12.75
N VAL A 267 -27.38 4.25 13.18
CA VAL A 267 -28.67 3.95 13.83
C VAL A 267 -28.82 4.80 15.09
N LEU A 268 -27.77 4.94 15.90
CA LEU A 268 -27.83 5.76 17.11
C LEU A 268 -28.05 7.26 16.79
N ALA A 269 -27.41 7.77 15.74
CA ALA A 269 -27.48 9.17 15.33
C ALA A 269 -28.82 9.55 14.69
N LYS A 270 -29.40 8.66 13.86
CA LYS A 270 -30.65 8.93 13.12
C LYS A 270 -31.90 8.53 13.93
N GLU A 271 -31.92 7.33 14.48
CA GLU A 271 -33.14 6.71 15.03
C GLU A 271 -33.31 6.90 16.54
N LEU A 272 -32.21 7.00 17.32
CA LEU A 272 -32.24 7.06 18.78
C LEU A 272 -31.74 8.39 19.37
N ALA A 273 -31.74 9.45 18.58
CA ALA A 273 -31.37 10.79 19.04
C ALA A 273 -32.27 11.24 20.21
N GLY A 274 -31.67 11.45 21.39
CA GLY A 274 -32.36 11.91 22.60
C GLY A 274 -32.56 10.88 23.70
N VAL A 275 -32.23 9.60 23.46
CA VAL A 275 -32.28 8.56 24.51
C VAL A 275 -31.07 8.69 25.44
N THR A 276 -31.30 9.17 26.68
CA THR A 276 -30.23 9.47 27.65
C THR A 276 -29.44 8.24 28.11
N SER A 277 -30.04 7.05 28.14
CA SER A 277 -29.38 5.81 28.54
C SER A 277 -28.30 5.32 27.57
N LEU A 278 -28.30 5.80 26.32
CA LEU A 278 -27.34 5.39 25.28
C LEU A 278 -26.27 6.45 25.00
N ARG A 279 -26.21 7.52 25.81
CA ARG A 279 -25.29 8.65 25.61
C ARG A 279 -23.80 8.25 25.60
N HIS A 280 -23.44 7.21 26.34
CA HIS A 280 -22.05 6.74 26.47
C HIS A 280 -21.66 5.69 25.42
N LEU A 281 -22.63 5.16 24.67
CA LEU A 281 -22.36 4.12 23.68
C LEU A 281 -21.55 4.63 22.46
N PRO A 282 -21.78 5.84 21.92
CA PRO A 282 -20.93 6.41 20.87
C PRO A 282 -19.46 6.49 21.28
N SER A 283 -19.18 6.94 22.52
CA SER A 283 -17.82 7.00 23.03
C SER A 283 -17.21 5.60 23.16
N GLN A 284 -17.97 4.61 23.64
CA GLN A 284 -17.51 3.22 23.73
C GLN A 284 -17.25 2.60 22.36
N LEU A 285 -18.12 2.82 21.37
CA LEU A 285 -17.92 2.36 20.00
C LEU A 285 -16.69 3.01 19.35
N LYS A 286 -16.41 4.28 19.67
CA LYS A 286 -15.21 4.99 19.22
C LYS A 286 -13.93 4.43 19.87
N GLU A 287 -13.98 4.07 21.15
CA GLU A 287 -12.88 3.39 21.84
C GLU A 287 -12.66 1.96 21.29
N MET A 288 -13.74 1.22 21.01
CA MET A 288 -13.66 -0.11 20.37
C MET A 288 -13.09 -0.02 18.95
N SER A 289 -13.46 1.00 18.18
CA SER A 289 -12.79 1.29 16.89
C SER A 289 -11.30 1.48 17.11
N ARG A 290 -10.88 2.40 17.99
CA ARG A 290 -9.46 2.66 18.26
C ARG A 290 -8.69 1.41 18.72
N LEU A 291 -9.34 0.51 19.46
CA LEU A 291 -8.76 -0.78 19.86
C LEU A 291 -8.55 -1.68 18.63
N ILE A 292 -9.54 -1.78 17.74
CA ILE A 292 -9.44 -2.51 16.47
C ILE A 292 -8.29 -1.93 15.63
N ASP A 293 -8.14 -0.61 15.54
CA ASP A 293 -7.03 0.04 14.80
C ASP A 293 -5.66 -0.43 15.32
N LYS A 294 -5.51 -0.46 16.65
CA LYS A 294 -4.27 -0.90 17.30
C LYS A 294 -4.03 -2.38 17.07
N MET A 295 -5.07 -3.21 17.18
CA MET A 295 -4.98 -4.65 16.92
C MET A 295 -4.60 -4.95 15.47
N LEU A 296 -5.24 -4.29 14.50
CA LEU A 296 -4.94 -4.40 13.07
C LEU A 296 -3.49 -4.04 12.78
N SER A 297 -3.01 -2.93 13.35
CA SER A 297 -1.62 -2.48 13.18
C SER A 297 -0.62 -3.49 13.72
N THR A 298 -0.84 -4.01 14.94
CA THR A 298 0.05 -5.02 15.55
C THR A 298 0.02 -6.36 14.83
N GLU A 299 -1.15 -6.74 14.31
CA GLU A 299 -1.33 -7.99 13.58
C GLU A 299 -0.68 -7.92 12.19
N PHE A 300 -0.76 -6.77 11.54
CA PHE A 300 -0.06 -6.50 10.28
C PHE A 300 1.46 -6.42 10.48
N GLU A 301 1.95 -5.81 11.57
CA GLU A 301 3.38 -5.84 11.93
C GLU A 301 3.89 -7.27 12.12
N ARG A 302 3.13 -8.10 12.84
CA ARG A 302 3.45 -9.51 13.03
C ARG A 302 3.47 -10.25 11.70
N TYR A 303 2.46 -10.03 10.85
CA TYR A 303 2.40 -10.59 9.52
C TYR A 303 3.63 -10.21 8.68
N ALA A 304 3.96 -8.91 8.61
CA ALA A 304 5.10 -8.39 7.87
C ALA A 304 6.41 -9.01 8.34
N ALA A 305 6.63 -9.09 9.66
CA ALA A 305 7.81 -9.74 10.22
C ALA A 305 7.87 -11.24 9.83
N THR A 306 6.75 -11.96 9.88
CA THR A 306 6.72 -13.39 9.52
C THR A 306 6.92 -13.66 8.04
N ASP A 307 6.37 -12.81 7.15
CA ASP A 307 6.48 -12.98 5.70
C ASP A 307 7.88 -12.62 5.18
N LEU A 308 8.45 -11.51 5.71
CA LEU A 308 9.75 -11.00 5.27
C LEU A 308 10.93 -11.81 5.81
N HIS A 309 10.84 -12.36 7.03
CA HIS A 309 11.90 -13.19 7.63
C HIS A 309 11.81 -14.68 7.30
N ARG A 310 10.84 -15.10 6.49
CA ARG A 310 10.74 -16.49 6.02
C ARG A 310 11.92 -16.83 5.10
N PRO A 311 12.50 -18.06 5.18
CA PRO A 311 13.60 -18.49 4.31
C PRO A 311 13.32 -18.22 2.83
N LEU A 312 14.36 -17.80 2.12
CA LEU A 312 14.30 -17.31 0.73
C LEU A 312 14.09 -18.42 -0.31
N ASP A 313 14.18 -19.69 0.10
CA ASP A 313 13.89 -20.87 -0.74
C ASP A 313 12.39 -21.18 -0.86
N ALA A 314 11.57 -20.54 -0.03
CA ALA A 314 10.13 -20.64 -0.13
C ALA A 314 9.59 -19.94 -1.39
N PRO A 315 8.46 -20.40 -1.97
CA PRO A 315 7.84 -19.77 -3.12
C PRO A 315 7.61 -18.27 -2.87
N VAL A 316 7.71 -17.49 -3.95
CA VAL A 316 7.56 -16.01 -3.96
C VAL A 316 6.13 -15.57 -3.59
N GLU A 317 5.21 -16.52 -3.44
CA GLU A 317 3.82 -16.31 -3.08
C GLU A 317 3.67 -15.73 -1.67
N VAL A 318 2.66 -14.86 -1.55
CA VAL A 318 2.26 -14.18 -0.32
C VAL A 318 1.72 -15.20 0.68
N LEU A 319 2.15 -15.12 1.94
CA LEU A 319 1.64 -15.98 3.01
C LEU A 319 0.17 -15.62 3.31
N GLU A 320 -0.76 -16.58 3.32
CA GLU A 320 -2.18 -16.36 3.67
C GLU A 320 -2.84 -15.13 2.99
N PRO A 321 -3.09 -15.16 1.67
CA PRO A 321 -3.57 -13.99 0.91
C PRO A 321 -4.90 -13.43 1.46
N ASP A 322 -5.83 -14.30 1.86
CA ASP A 322 -7.15 -13.89 2.37
C ASP A 322 -7.04 -13.11 3.68
N ARG A 323 -6.08 -13.47 4.53
CA ARG A 323 -5.79 -12.78 5.79
C ARG A 323 -5.10 -11.43 5.54
N LEU A 324 -4.20 -11.35 4.56
CA LEU A 324 -3.59 -10.08 4.18
C LEU A 324 -4.64 -9.13 3.59
N VAL A 325 -5.52 -9.62 2.73
CA VAL A 325 -6.61 -8.82 2.15
C VAL A 325 -7.53 -8.27 3.23
N SER A 326 -7.92 -9.08 4.23
CA SER A 326 -8.77 -8.61 5.33
C SER A 326 -8.08 -7.58 6.24
N LEU A 327 -6.80 -7.79 6.57
CA LEU A 327 -5.99 -6.84 7.33
C LEU A 327 -5.82 -5.50 6.58
N VAL A 328 -5.45 -5.57 5.30
CA VAL A 328 -5.24 -4.39 4.46
C VAL A 328 -6.55 -3.66 4.22
N ALA A 329 -7.65 -4.36 3.95
CA ALA A 329 -8.98 -3.74 3.80
C ALA A 329 -9.42 -3.03 5.09
N GLY A 330 -9.20 -3.64 6.26
CA GLY A 330 -9.46 -3.03 7.56
C GLY A 330 -8.65 -1.75 7.79
N LEU A 331 -7.34 -1.79 7.50
CA LEU A 331 -6.44 -0.64 7.66
C LEU A 331 -6.73 0.49 6.66
N LEU A 332 -7.08 0.15 5.41
CA LEU A 332 -7.45 1.13 4.38
C LEU A 332 -8.76 1.85 4.72
N ARG A 333 -9.75 1.14 5.26
CA ARG A 333 -11.05 1.73 5.69
C ARG A 333 -10.91 2.78 6.78
N GLN A 334 -9.88 2.66 7.62
CA GLN A 334 -9.61 3.61 8.69
C GLN A 334 -8.76 4.81 8.23
N SER A 335 -8.41 4.89 6.95
CA SER A 335 -7.62 5.97 6.31
C SER A 335 -6.19 6.18 6.86
N HIS A 336 -5.70 5.26 7.69
CA HIS A 336 -4.37 5.35 8.30
C HIS A 336 -3.31 4.71 7.40
N LEU A 337 -2.63 5.49 6.55
CA LEU A 337 -1.52 5.00 5.69
C LEU A 337 -0.19 4.78 6.45
N GLN A 338 -0.18 4.85 7.78
CA GLN A 338 1.04 4.71 8.58
C GLN A 338 1.61 3.29 8.52
N PHE A 339 0.76 2.27 8.31
CA PHE A 339 1.22 0.88 8.20
C PHE A 339 2.16 0.65 7.01
N LEU A 340 2.06 1.47 5.94
CA LEU A 340 2.99 1.40 4.81
C LEU A 340 4.41 1.82 5.22
N GLU A 341 4.55 2.84 6.06
CA GLU A 341 5.87 3.24 6.59
C GLU A 341 6.45 2.15 7.50
N VAL A 342 5.61 1.52 8.31
CA VAL A 342 6.04 0.39 9.16
C VAL A 342 6.49 -0.78 8.31
N TYR A 343 5.73 -1.14 7.26
CA TYR A 343 6.11 -2.17 6.30
C TYR A 343 7.43 -1.86 5.60
N LYS A 344 7.64 -0.60 5.20
CA LYS A 344 8.90 -0.12 4.61
C LYS A 344 10.07 -0.33 5.58
N GLN A 345 9.93 0.06 6.85
CA GLN A 345 10.99 -0.14 7.83
C GLN A 345 11.29 -1.63 8.04
N GLU A 346 10.25 -2.46 8.12
CA GLU A 346 10.40 -3.92 8.30
C GLU A 346 11.04 -4.60 7.07
N ALA A 347 10.74 -4.12 5.86
CA ALA A 347 11.40 -4.61 4.65
C ALA A 347 12.89 -4.21 4.61
N ILE A 348 13.23 -3.01 5.07
CA ILE A 348 14.61 -2.55 5.19
C ILE A 348 15.37 -3.36 6.25
N THR A 349 14.77 -3.64 7.41
CA THR A 349 15.38 -4.49 8.44
C THR A 349 15.56 -5.93 7.95
N ALA A 350 14.58 -6.50 7.22
CA ALA A 350 14.70 -7.80 6.58
C ALA A 350 15.85 -7.85 5.55
N ALA A 351 15.99 -6.81 4.72
CA ALA A 351 17.12 -6.71 3.79
C ALA A 351 18.47 -6.67 4.52
N GLN A 352 18.55 -5.95 5.66
CA GLN A 352 19.75 -5.92 6.50
C GLN A 352 20.06 -7.27 7.13
N THR A 353 19.07 -7.98 7.67
CA THR A 353 19.28 -9.26 8.36
C THR A 353 19.70 -10.33 7.38
N VAL A 354 19.07 -10.41 6.20
CA VAL A 354 19.49 -11.30 5.10
C VAL A 354 20.94 -11.06 4.71
N LEU A 355 21.33 -9.79 4.51
CA LEU A 355 22.71 -9.46 4.13
C LEU A 355 23.71 -9.81 5.23
N LYS A 356 23.39 -9.50 6.50
CA LYS A 356 24.22 -9.84 7.65
C LYS A 356 24.38 -11.36 7.81
N GLN A 357 23.29 -12.11 7.66
CA GLN A 357 23.30 -13.56 7.76
C GLN A 357 24.16 -14.19 6.66
N LEU A 358 24.01 -13.74 5.41
CA LEU A 358 24.84 -14.21 4.30
C LEU A 358 26.32 -13.86 4.50
N LEU A 359 26.62 -12.67 5.01
CA LEU A 359 28.00 -12.29 5.34
C LEU A 359 28.58 -13.19 6.45
N ILE A 360 27.81 -13.50 7.50
CA ILE A 360 28.23 -14.38 8.59
C ILE A 360 28.40 -15.83 8.11
N GLU A 361 27.49 -16.35 7.30
CA GLU A 361 27.57 -17.71 6.75
C GLU A 361 28.81 -17.87 5.86
N GLN A 362 29.10 -16.90 5.01
CA GLN A 362 30.29 -16.95 4.15
C GLN A 362 31.58 -16.67 4.94
N LEU A 363 31.53 -15.86 6.00
CA LEU A 363 32.62 -15.72 6.98
C LEU A 363 32.94 -17.05 7.68
N ALA A 364 31.92 -17.77 8.13
CA ALA A 364 32.09 -19.07 8.77
C ALA A 364 32.72 -20.11 7.81
N THR A 365 32.36 -20.08 6.52
CA THR A 365 33.03 -20.94 5.52
C THR A 365 34.49 -20.55 5.23
N VAL A 366 34.91 -19.33 5.57
CA VAL A 366 36.30 -18.86 5.42
C VAL A 366 37.12 -19.14 6.68
N GLU A 367 36.50 -19.11 7.87
CA GLU A 367 37.16 -19.44 9.14
C GLU A 367 37.63 -20.90 9.22
N ASP A 368 37.04 -21.82 8.43
CA ASP A 368 37.52 -23.21 8.32
C ASP A 368 38.86 -23.33 7.56
N ASP A 369 39.23 -22.37 6.70
CA ASP A 369 40.44 -22.42 5.86
C ASP A 369 41.62 -21.59 6.40
N THR A 370 41.42 -20.70 7.37
CA THR A 370 42.51 -19.93 8.00
C THR A 370 42.27 -19.71 9.50
N GLU A 371 43.03 -20.42 10.35
CA GLU A 371 43.20 -20.11 11.77
C GLU A 371 43.82 -18.70 11.94
N HIS A 372 43.02 -17.64 12.00
CA HIS A 372 43.44 -16.34 12.53
C HIS A 372 42.46 -15.86 13.61
N CYS A 373 42.99 -15.77 14.82
CA CYS A 373 42.30 -15.46 16.06
C CYS A 373 41.42 -14.20 16.00
N LEU A 374 40.17 -14.36 16.43
CA LEU A 374 39.25 -13.27 16.76
C LEU A 374 39.78 -12.48 17.98
N THR A 375 40.50 -11.39 17.74
CA THR A 375 40.62 -10.31 18.75
C THR A 375 39.53 -9.28 18.52
N GLY A 376 38.65 -9.13 19.51
CA GLY A 376 37.46 -8.29 19.49
C GLY A 376 37.73 -6.78 19.44
N SER A 377 38.16 -6.29 18.30
CA SER A 377 38.05 -4.87 17.93
C SER A 377 37.43 -4.78 16.55
N GLY A 378 36.18 -4.30 16.52
CA GLY A 378 35.45 -4.02 15.30
C GLY A 378 36.23 -3.09 14.36
N GLU A 379 35.86 -3.13 13.08
CA GLU A 379 36.40 -2.36 11.94
C GLU A 379 37.48 -3.04 11.08
N ALA A 380 37.68 -4.35 11.20
CA ALA A 380 38.28 -5.13 10.11
C ALA A 380 37.18 -5.93 9.40
N HIS A 381 36.68 -5.43 8.28
CA HIS A 381 35.95 -6.30 7.35
C HIS A 381 36.90 -7.44 6.94
N PRO A 382 36.47 -8.71 7.00
CA PRO A 382 37.29 -9.83 6.54
C PRO A 382 37.76 -9.56 5.11
N SER A 383 39.06 -9.72 4.86
CA SER A 383 39.59 -9.65 3.52
C SER A 383 39.21 -10.93 2.78
N PHE A 384 38.09 -10.92 2.07
CA PHE A 384 37.72 -12.00 1.16
C PHE A 384 38.71 -12.07 -0.01
N ASP A 385 38.97 -13.27 -0.53
CA ASP A 385 39.59 -13.41 -1.85
C ASP A 385 38.63 -12.88 -2.95
N ALA A 386 39.16 -12.43 -4.07
CA ALA A 386 38.38 -11.80 -5.13
C ALA A 386 37.31 -12.74 -5.73
N ALA A 387 37.57 -14.06 -5.77
CA ALA A 387 36.59 -15.05 -6.22
C ALA A 387 35.47 -15.28 -5.19
N GLN A 388 35.82 -15.34 -3.91
CA GLN A 388 34.86 -15.50 -2.82
C GLN A 388 33.99 -14.26 -2.66
N TRP A 389 34.56 -13.07 -2.79
CA TRP A 389 33.82 -11.81 -2.78
C TRP A 389 32.78 -11.74 -3.90
N LEU A 390 33.12 -12.16 -5.12
CA LEU A 390 32.15 -12.25 -6.23
C LEU A 390 31.04 -13.24 -5.93
N LYS A 391 31.36 -14.38 -5.32
CA LYS A 391 30.36 -15.36 -4.88
C LYS A 391 29.42 -14.75 -3.84
N VAL A 392 29.95 -14.06 -2.83
CA VAL A 392 29.17 -13.34 -1.82
C VAL A 392 28.26 -12.30 -2.48
N LEU A 393 28.78 -11.52 -3.43
CA LEU A 393 28.00 -10.51 -4.15
C LEU A 393 26.88 -11.14 -4.99
N SER A 394 27.17 -12.25 -5.68
CA SER A 394 26.17 -12.97 -6.48
C SER A 394 25.04 -13.51 -5.60
N LEU A 395 25.37 -14.15 -4.47
CA LEU A 395 24.41 -14.67 -3.50
C LEU A 395 23.61 -13.54 -2.84
N ALA A 396 24.26 -12.45 -2.46
CA ALA A 396 23.60 -11.27 -1.92
C ALA A 396 22.63 -10.64 -2.94
N SER A 397 23.04 -10.54 -4.21
CA SER A 397 22.20 -10.00 -5.27
C SER A 397 20.97 -10.89 -5.54
N ASP A 398 21.12 -12.21 -5.53
CA ASP A 398 20.00 -13.15 -5.70
C ASP A 398 19.05 -13.14 -4.50
N ALA A 399 19.59 -13.15 -3.29
CA ALA A 399 18.81 -13.08 -2.05
C ALA A 399 18.00 -11.77 -1.96
N LEU A 400 18.62 -10.63 -2.25
CA LEU A 400 17.93 -9.34 -2.30
C LEU A 400 16.90 -9.30 -3.43
N THR A 401 17.19 -9.92 -4.58
CA THR A 401 16.23 -10.03 -5.69
C THR A 401 14.99 -10.82 -5.26
N LYS A 402 15.16 -11.96 -4.58
CA LYS A 402 14.05 -12.77 -4.04
C LYS A 402 13.23 -11.98 -3.03
N LEU A 403 13.89 -11.23 -2.13
CA LEU A 403 13.22 -10.36 -1.17
C LEU A 403 12.41 -9.26 -1.85
N ILE A 404 12.99 -8.55 -2.83
CA ILE A 404 12.30 -7.50 -3.60
C ILE A 404 11.09 -8.07 -4.35
N LYS A 405 11.20 -9.26 -4.93
CA LYS A 405 10.06 -9.94 -5.59
C LYS A 405 8.94 -10.28 -4.60
N ARG A 406 9.26 -10.71 -3.37
CA ARG A 406 8.28 -10.96 -2.31
C ARG A 406 7.59 -9.68 -1.87
N VAL A 407 8.36 -8.61 -1.63
CA VAL A 407 7.82 -7.26 -1.33
C VAL A 407 6.90 -6.78 -2.46
N HIS A 408 7.28 -7.01 -3.71
CA HIS A 408 6.44 -6.66 -4.87
C HIS A 408 5.12 -7.46 -4.90
N ALA A 409 5.12 -8.73 -4.49
CA ALA A 409 3.90 -9.52 -4.39
C ALA A 409 2.94 -8.99 -3.33
N VAL A 410 3.44 -8.64 -2.13
CA VAL A 410 2.65 -8.01 -1.06
C VAL A 410 2.16 -6.63 -1.49
N HIS A 411 3.01 -5.83 -2.15
CA HIS A 411 2.61 -4.56 -2.77
C HIS A 411 1.47 -4.77 -3.78
N GLY A 412 1.54 -5.81 -4.62
CA GLY A 412 0.50 -6.16 -5.57
C GLY A 412 -0.85 -6.48 -4.90
N VAL A 413 -0.83 -7.24 -3.80
CA VAL A 413 -2.05 -7.53 -3.02
C VAL A 413 -2.62 -6.27 -2.37
N ILE A 414 -1.77 -5.39 -1.83
CA ILE A 414 -2.22 -4.13 -1.24
C ILE A 414 -2.83 -3.22 -2.31
N GLN A 415 -2.19 -3.13 -3.49
CA GLN A 415 -2.70 -2.35 -4.61
C GLN A 415 -4.04 -2.91 -5.11
N HIS A 416 -4.14 -4.23 -5.29
CA HIS A 416 -5.39 -4.90 -5.69
C HIS A 416 -6.53 -4.66 -4.68
N THR A 417 -6.23 -4.72 -3.37
CA THR A 417 -7.21 -4.42 -2.31
C THR A 417 -7.65 -2.96 -2.34
N ALA A 418 -6.72 -2.03 -2.61
CA ALA A 418 -7.02 -0.61 -2.76
C ALA A 418 -7.82 -0.30 -4.04
N ASP A 419 -7.60 -1.04 -5.13
CA ASP A 419 -8.36 -0.94 -6.37
C ASP A 419 -9.81 -1.43 -6.18
N ILE A 420 -10.00 -2.56 -5.48
CA ILE A 420 -11.33 -3.08 -5.10
C ILE A 420 -12.06 -2.07 -4.22
N GLY A 421 -11.40 -1.53 -3.19
CA GLY A 421 -12.03 -0.59 -2.27
C GLY A 421 -12.43 0.76 -2.88
N ALA A 422 -11.80 1.14 -4.01
CA ALA A 422 -12.19 2.31 -4.82
C ALA A 422 -13.27 1.98 -5.88
N GLY A 423 -13.59 0.70 -6.07
CA GLY A 423 -14.55 0.21 -7.08
C GLY A 423 -14.03 0.34 -8.52
N LEU A 424 -12.71 0.19 -8.71
CA LEU A 424 -12.07 0.10 -10.03
C LEU A 424 -12.06 -1.33 -10.58
N LEU A 425 -12.29 -2.33 -9.71
CA LEU A 425 -12.42 -3.74 -10.03
C LEU A 425 -13.73 -4.27 -9.41
N ASP A 426 -14.53 -5.00 -10.19
CA ASP A 426 -15.75 -5.65 -9.72
C ASP A 426 -15.40 -6.93 -8.93
N ALA A 427 -15.22 -6.80 -7.62
CA ALA A 427 -15.12 -7.95 -6.72
C ALA A 427 -16.39 -8.08 -5.89
N THR A 428 -17.08 -9.22 -6.04
CA THR A 428 -18.34 -9.57 -5.37
C THR A 428 -18.23 -9.79 -3.85
N GLU A 429 -17.03 -9.75 -3.28
CA GLU A 429 -16.76 -10.26 -1.91
C GLU A 429 -16.41 -9.19 -0.87
N ILE A 430 -16.02 -7.98 -1.26
CA ILE A 430 -15.67 -6.90 -0.33
C ILE A 430 -16.66 -5.77 -0.55
N GLY A 431 -17.62 -5.64 0.38
CA GLY A 431 -18.74 -4.69 0.29
C GLY A 431 -18.33 -3.23 0.05
N ASP A 432 -19.31 -2.48 -0.49
CA ASP A 432 -19.41 -1.05 -0.83
C ASP A 432 -18.12 -0.20 -0.92
N LYS A 433 -18.04 0.61 -1.98
CA LYS A 433 -16.97 1.60 -2.23
C LYS A 433 -16.64 2.41 -0.97
N PHE A 434 -15.53 2.08 -0.31
CA PHE A 434 -15.15 2.68 0.97
C PHE A 434 -13.98 3.67 0.84
N LEU A 435 -13.23 3.66 -0.27
CA LEU A 435 -12.16 4.63 -0.54
C LEU A 435 -12.62 5.71 -1.53
N THR A 436 -12.29 6.96 -1.23
CA THR A 436 -12.41 8.03 -2.22
C THR A 436 -11.29 7.92 -3.27
N LEU A 437 -11.55 8.40 -4.50
CA LEU A 437 -10.56 8.38 -5.59
C LEU A 437 -9.25 9.11 -5.22
N ASN A 438 -9.34 10.13 -4.36
CA ASN A 438 -8.18 10.88 -3.86
C ASN A 438 -7.36 10.08 -2.84
N GLU A 439 -8.00 9.31 -1.95
CA GLU A 439 -7.31 8.45 -0.99
C GLU A 439 -6.65 7.27 -1.68
N HIS A 440 -7.31 6.70 -2.68
CA HIS A 440 -6.74 5.69 -3.56
C HIS A 440 -5.48 6.20 -4.28
N ALA A 441 -5.53 7.40 -4.86
CA ALA A 441 -4.37 8.01 -5.51
C ALA A 441 -3.20 8.25 -4.52
N ARG A 442 -3.48 8.67 -3.28
CA ARG A 442 -2.47 8.84 -2.22
C ARG A 442 -1.85 7.50 -1.82
N ALA A 443 -2.66 6.45 -1.65
CA ALA A 443 -2.18 5.11 -1.33
C ALA A 443 -1.26 4.57 -2.43
N LYS A 444 -1.66 4.73 -3.70
CA LYS A 444 -0.86 4.33 -4.86
C LYS A 444 0.50 5.05 -4.94
N LEU A 445 0.51 6.37 -4.71
CA LEU A 445 1.77 7.14 -4.69
C LEU A 445 2.70 6.67 -3.57
N LYS A 446 2.17 6.46 -2.35
CA LYS A 446 2.96 5.95 -1.22
C LYS A 446 3.48 4.52 -1.44
N LEU A 447 2.69 3.66 -2.06
CA LEU A 447 3.09 2.30 -2.43
C LEU A 447 4.25 2.31 -3.44
N GLN A 448 4.19 3.20 -4.43
CA GLN A 448 5.31 3.40 -5.36
C GLN A 448 6.55 3.94 -4.66
N GLU A 449 6.41 4.94 -3.78
CA GLU A 449 7.52 5.48 -2.99
C GLU A 449 8.18 4.44 -2.08
N LEU A 450 7.38 3.55 -1.49
CA LEU A 450 7.85 2.43 -0.67
C LEU A 450 8.76 1.49 -1.47
N LEU A 451 8.31 1.09 -2.66
CA LEU A 451 9.06 0.19 -3.51
C LEU A 451 10.36 0.84 -3.99
N VAL A 452 10.32 2.11 -4.42
CA VAL A 452 11.51 2.91 -4.77
C VAL A 452 12.51 2.96 -3.62
N SER A 453 12.03 3.24 -2.41
CA SER A 453 12.89 3.33 -1.22
C SER A 453 13.58 2.01 -0.87
N ILE A 454 12.90 0.88 -1.02
CA ILE A 454 13.47 -0.45 -0.72
C ILE A 454 14.51 -0.83 -1.77
N CYS A 455 14.23 -0.57 -3.06
CA CYS A 455 15.19 -0.77 -4.14
C CYS A 455 16.44 0.11 -3.97
N ASP A 456 16.26 1.42 -3.70
CA ASP A 456 17.37 2.35 -3.45
C ASP A 456 18.25 1.88 -2.28
N TYR A 457 17.63 1.40 -1.19
CA TYR A 457 18.34 0.84 -0.05
C TYR A 457 19.17 -0.41 -0.42
N CYS A 458 18.58 -1.36 -1.17
CA CYS A 458 19.29 -2.55 -1.62
C CYS A 458 20.46 -2.21 -2.55
N HIS A 459 20.28 -1.24 -3.45
CA HIS A 459 21.35 -0.73 -4.30
C HIS A 459 22.47 -0.07 -3.51
N GLU A 460 22.16 0.73 -2.49
CA GLU A 460 23.17 1.37 -1.62
C GLU A 460 23.97 0.34 -0.82
N ARG A 461 23.32 -0.72 -0.32
CA ARG A 461 24.02 -1.80 0.41
C ARG A 461 24.94 -2.60 -0.49
N LEU A 462 24.49 -3.00 -1.68
CA LEU A 462 25.35 -3.67 -2.65
C LEU A 462 26.49 -2.73 -3.11
N ALA A 463 26.22 -1.43 -3.31
CA ALA A 463 27.24 -0.44 -3.64
C ALA A 463 28.32 -0.33 -2.55
N SER A 464 27.92 -0.39 -1.27
CA SER A 464 28.85 -0.39 -0.16
C SER A 464 29.76 -1.63 -0.15
N LEU A 465 29.22 -2.82 -0.47
CA LEU A 465 30.00 -4.06 -0.60
C LEU A 465 30.97 -4.06 -1.77
N VAL A 466 30.64 -3.34 -2.85
CA VAL A 466 31.54 -3.14 -4.00
C VAL A 466 32.65 -2.15 -3.67
N SER A 467 32.34 -1.11 -2.90
CA SER A 467 33.29 -0.06 -2.55
C SER A 467 34.35 -0.53 -1.54
N THR A 468 33.99 -1.41 -0.60
CA THR A 468 34.92 -1.91 0.43
C THR A 468 36.08 -2.74 -0.12
N GLN A 469 35.95 -3.32 -1.32
CA GLN A 469 36.99 -4.17 -1.91
C GLN A 469 38.10 -3.37 -2.63
N SER A 470 37.89 -2.08 -2.94
CA SER A 470 38.76 -1.33 -3.85
C SER A 470 40.22 -1.13 -3.39
N GLU A 471 40.53 -1.37 -2.12
CA GLU A 471 41.81 -0.97 -1.52
C GLU A 471 42.91 -2.05 -1.54
N LYS A 472 42.60 -3.35 -1.65
CA LYS A 472 43.57 -4.39 -1.22
C LYS A 472 43.95 -5.49 -2.23
N GLN A 473 43.18 -5.79 -3.29
CA GLN A 473 43.47 -6.94 -4.17
C GLN A 473 43.47 -6.62 -5.67
N GLN A 474 44.20 -7.43 -6.44
CA GLN A 474 44.27 -7.31 -7.90
C GLN A 474 43.07 -8.01 -8.54
N ILE A 475 42.14 -7.24 -9.09
CA ILE A 475 40.98 -7.80 -9.80
C ILE A 475 41.39 -8.20 -11.22
N THR A 476 41.00 -9.41 -11.62
CA THR A 476 41.26 -9.97 -12.95
C THR A 476 40.20 -9.49 -13.96
N SER A 477 40.52 -9.48 -15.27
CA SER A 477 39.57 -9.10 -16.33
C SER A 477 38.24 -9.85 -16.25
N LEU A 478 38.29 -11.17 -16.02
CA LEU A 478 37.10 -12.03 -15.87
C LEU A 478 36.23 -11.64 -14.67
N GLN A 479 36.87 -11.23 -13.57
CA GLN A 479 36.15 -10.88 -12.35
C GLN A 479 35.35 -9.57 -12.51
N ILE A 480 35.78 -8.67 -13.40
CA ILE A 480 35.08 -7.41 -13.66
C ILE A 480 33.94 -7.61 -14.65
N THR A 481 34.09 -8.54 -15.62
CA THR A 481 32.97 -8.93 -16.48
C THR A 481 31.88 -9.60 -15.66
N ASP A 482 32.24 -10.54 -14.77
CA ASP A 482 31.27 -11.18 -13.86
C ASP A 482 30.58 -10.15 -12.96
N LEU A 483 31.33 -9.17 -12.46
CA LEU A 483 30.78 -8.05 -11.69
C LEU A 483 29.80 -7.19 -12.52
N SER A 484 30.14 -6.91 -13.78
CA SER A 484 29.26 -6.18 -14.70
C SER A 484 27.95 -6.92 -14.89
N ASP A 485 28.01 -8.23 -15.13
CA ASP A 485 26.83 -9.07 -15.35
C ASP A 485 25.94 -9.12 -14.10
N ILE A 486 26.52 -9.23 -12.90
CA ILE A 486 25.76 -9.20 -11.64
C ILE A 486 25.07 -7.84 -11.46
N VAL A 487 25.78 -6.73 -11.70
CA VAL A 487 25.24 -5.38 -11.56
C VAL A 487 24.14 -5.09 -12.59
N ASP A 488 24.33 -5.50 -13.84
CA ASP A 488 23.36 -5.30 -14.91
C ASP A 488 22.11 -6.16 -14.70
N ASN A 489 22.26 -7.42 -14.29
CA ASN A 489 21.12 -8.29 -13.95
C ASN A 489 20.31 -7.72 -12.79
N PHE A 490 20.97 -7.36 -11.67
CA PHE A 490 20.27 -6.81 -10.50
C PHE A 490 19.59 -5.48 -10.82
N THR A 491 20.28 -4.56 -11.52
CA THR A 491 19.69 -3.27 -11.90
C THR A 491 18.51 -3.43 -12.86
N THR A 492 18.58 -4.35 -13.82
CA THR A 492 17.45 -4.61 -14.75
C THR A 492 16.24 -5.15 -14.01
N ILE A 493 16.43 -6.06 -13.03
CA ILE A 493 15.32 -6.60 -12.24
C ILE A 493 14.68 -5.51 -11.38
N CYS A 494 15.49 -4.69 -10.69
CA CYS A 494 14.97 -3.56 -9.91
C CYS A 494 14.26 -2.52 -10.79
N GLU A 495 14.79 -2.22 -11.98
CA GLU A 495 14.15 -1.30 -12.95
C GLU A 495 12.80 -1.82 -13.43
N ASN A 496 12.68 -3.13 -13.68
CA ASN A 496 11.42 -3.75 -14.08
C ASN A 496 10.36 -3.72 -12.97
N ILE A 497 10.78 -3.85 -11.70
CA ILE A 497 9.87 -3.87 -10.54
C ILE A 497 9.48 -2.45 -10.10
N CYS A 498 10.40 -1.49 -10.20
CA CYS A 498 10.26 -0.13 -9.67
C CYS A 498 9.87 0.91 -10.74
N GLY A 499 10.18 0.65 -12.01
CA GLY A 499 10.02 1.63 -13.09
C GLY A 499 11.02 2.79 -13.05
N ARG A 500 12.01 2.75 -12.14
CA ARG A 500 13.05 3.78 -11.95
C ARG A 500 14.43 3.15 -11.86
N GLN A 501 15.43 3.82 -12.43
CA GLN A 501 16.84 3.42 -12.34
C GLN A 501 17.49 4.02 -11.08
N SER A 502 18.02 3.16 -10.21
CA SER A 502 18.80 3.58 -9.04
C SER A 502 20.29 3.67 -9.39
N PRO A 503 20.96 4.84 -9.22
CA PRO A 503 22.31 5.04 -9.72
C PRO A 503 23.42 4.49 -8.81
N ALA A 504 23.15 4.21 -7.53
CA ALA A 504 24.17 3.94 -6.52
C ALA A 504 25.09 2.76 -6.88
N LEU A 505 24.51 1.61 -7.25
CA LEU A 505 25.28 0.41 -7.61
C LEU A 505 26.08 0.60 -8.91
N ARG A 506 25.48 1.21 -9.94
CA ARG A 506 26.17 1.53 -11.20
C ARG A 506 27.32 2.51 -10.98
N ALA A 507 27.17 3.47 -10.07
CA ALA A 507 28.22 4.41 -9.71
C ALA A 507 29.40 3.70 -9.02
N ALA A 508 29.12 2.84 -8.03
CA ALA A 508 30.15 2.03 -7.37
C ALA A 508 30.90 1.13 -8.36
N PHE A 509 30.17 0.46 -9.26
CA PHE A 509 30.77 -0.33 -10.34
C PHE A 509 31.65 0.52 -11.26
N LYS A 510 31.20 1.69 -11.70
CA LYS A 510 31.99 2.60 -12.55
C LYS A 510 33.30 3.02 -11.89
N ILE A 511 33.29 3.29 -10.58
CA ILE A 511 34.50 3.61 -9.83
C ILE A 511 35.46 2.43 -9.84
N GLN A 512 34.97 1.22 -9.55
CA GLN A 512 35.80 0.02 -9.51
C GLN A 512 36.37 -0.36 -10.89
N ALA A 513 35.53 -0.34 -11.92
CA ALA A 513 35.94 -0.55 -13.30
C ALA A 513 36.94 0.54 -13.76
N GLY A 514 36.75 1.78 -13.33
CA GLY A 514 37.69 2.89 -13.59
C GLY A 514 39.06 2.66 -12.98
N ASN A 515 39.11 2.22 -11.72
CA ASN A 515 40.36 1.88 -11.02
C ASN A 515 41.11 0.73 -11.72
N TYR A 516 40.38 -0.30 -12.16
CA TYR A 516 40.96 -1.36 -12.98
C TYR A 516 41.49 -0.85 -14.31
N VAL A 517 40.71 -0.07 -15.07
CA VAL A 517 41.13 0.48 -16.36
C VAL A 517 42.37 1.37 -16.22
N HIS A 518 42.46 2.14 -15.14
CA HIS A 518 43.64 2.94 -14.83
C HIS A 518 44.87 2.06 -14.54
N LYS A 519 44.72 1.02 -13.72
CA LYS A 519 45.81 0.07 -13.42
C LYS A 519 46.23 -0.72 -14.67
N PHE A 520 45.26 -1.19 -15.45
CA PHE A 520 45.46 -1.84 -16.74
C PHE A 520 46.27 -0.94 -17.67
N HIS A 521 45.86 0.33 -17.82
CA HIS A 521 46.59 1.29 -18.65
C HIS A 521 48.02 1.52 -18.16
N SER A 522 48.20 1.78 -16.87
CA SER A 522 49.52 2.00 -16.25
C SER A 522 50.46 0.82 -16.47
N GLN A 523 49.99 -0.41 -16.27
CA GLN A 523 50.79 -1.62 -16.52
C GLN A 523 51.20 -1.75 -17.99
N ARG A 524 50.29 -1.50 -18.94
CA ARG A 524 50.58 -1.61 -20.38
C ARG A 524 51.50 -0.49 -20.86
N LYS A 525 51.32 0.72 -20.37
CA LYS A 525 52.19 1.87 -20.64
C LYS A 525 53.61 1.63 -20.12
N ASN A 526 53.75 1.10 -18.91
CA ASN A 526 55.05 0.74 -18.33
C ASN A 526 55.72 -0.38 -19.13
N LYS A 527 54.97 -1.45 -19.47
CA LYS A 527 55.46 -2.55 -20.31
C LYS A 527 55.95 -2.05 -21.67
N LEU A 528 55.18 -1.21 -22.33
CA LEU A 528 55.56 -0.62 -23.62
C LEU A 528 56.84 0.23 -23.51
N THR A 529 56.93 1.07 -22.47
CA THR A 529 58.10 1.94 -22.25
C THR A 529 59.36 1.10 -22.01
N LEU A 530 59.28 0.05 -21.18
CA LEU A 530 60.40 -0.87 -20.95
C LEU A 530 60.83 -1.60 -22.23
N LEU A 531 59.87 -2.05 -23.04
CA LEU A 531 60.16 -2.71 -24.32
C LEU A 531 60.82 -1.75 -25.31
N LEU A 532 60.36 -0.50 -25.38
CA LEU A 532 60.97 0.55 -26.21
C LEU A 532 62.40 0.88 -25.78
N ASP A 533 62.66 0.97 -24.48
CA ASP A 533 63.99 1.29 -23.96
C ASP A 533 65.02 0.20 -24.23
N ALA A 534 64.58 -1.06 -24.29
CA ALA A 534 65.41 -2.22 -24.62
C ALA A 534 65.51 -2.51 -26.13
N GLU A 535 64.77 -1.78 -26.97
CA GLU A 535 64.65 -2.04 -28.41
C GLU A 535 65.94 -1.71 -29.17
N ARG A 536 66.39 -2.66 -30.01
CA ARG A 536 67.63 -2.53 -30.79
C ARG A 536 67.37 -2.12 -32.25
N TRP A 537 66.10 -1.94 -32.64
CA TRP A 537 65.69 -1.51 -33.98
C TRP A 537 66.25 -2.42 -35.07
N LYS A 538 66.12 -3.73 -34.85
CA LYS A 538 66.45 -4.76 -35.84
C LYS A 538 65.16 -5.32 -36.45
N VAL A 539 65.29 -5.90 -37.64
CA VAL A 539 64.19 -6.63 -38.27
C VAL A 539 63.80 -7.79 -37.35
N ALA A 540 62.53 -7.80 -36.96
CA ALA A 540 61.96 -8.87 -36.14
C ALA A 540 61.26 -9.89 -37.05
N GLU A 541 61.43 -11.17 -36.71
CA GLU A 541 60.61 -12.23 -37.29
C GLU A 541 59.18 -12.09 -36.77
N VAL A 542 58.19 -12.26 -37.66
CA VAL A 542 56.77 -12.10 -37.35
C VAL A 542 56.14 -13.49 -37.16
N PRO A 543 55.73 -13.83 -35.91
CA PRO A 543 54.90 -15.00 -35.67
C PRO A 543 53.52 -14.89 -36.36
N PRO A 544 52.92 -16.00 -36.83
CA PRO A 544 51.65 -15.99 -37.55
C PRO A 544 50.47 -15.44 -36.72
N GLU A 545 50.55 -15.48 -35.39
CA GLU A 545 49.54 -14.90 -34.49
C GLU A 545 49.35 -13.38 -34.69
N PHE A 546 50.40 -12.64 -35.02
CA PHE A 546 50.31 -11.19 -35.25
C PHE A 546 49.65 -10.86 -36.59
N GLN A 547 49.80 -11.72 -37.59
CA GLN A 547 49.10 -11.60 -38.87
C GLN A 547 47.58 -11.75 -38.65
N VAL A 548 47.16 -12.74 -37.86
CA VAL A 548 45.75 -12.93 -37.49
C VAL A 548 45.19 -11.74 -36.70
N LEU A 549 45.97 -11.17 -35.78
CA LEU A 549 45.56 -9.98 -35.03
C LEU A 549 45.31 -8.78 -35.95
N VAL A 550 46.21 -8.53 -36.89
CA VAL A 550 46.09 -7.43 -37.85
C VAL A 550 44.89 -7.64 -38.77
N GLU A 551 44.69 -8.85 -39.26
CA GLU A 551 43.52 -9.19 -40.09
C GLU A 551 42.20 -9.00 -39.32
N LYS A 552 42.14 -9.44 -38.06
CA LYS A 552 40.98 -9.21 -37.18
C LYS A 552 40.68 -7.72 -36.99
N ILE A 553 41.69 -6.91 -36.68
CA ILE A 553 41.53 -5.45 -36.53
C ILE A 553 41.06 -4.82 -37.84
N SER A 554 41.59 -5.27 -38.99
CA SER A 554 41.23 -4.74 -40.31
C SER A 554 39.80 -5.08 -40.74
N SER A 555 39.24 -6.18 -40.24
CA SER A 555 37.91 -6.68 -40.60
C SER A 555 36.75 -5.82 -40.07
N ASN A 556 37.04 -4.77 -39.28
CA ASN A 556 36.07 -3.87 -38.63
C ASN A 556 35.01 -4.58 -37.75
N LYS A 557 35.18 -5.87 -37.44
CA LYS A 557 34.33 -6.61 -36.51
C LYS A 557 34.76 -6.35 -35.07
N PRO A 558 33.83 -6.33 -34.09
CA PRO A 558 34.18 -6.17 -32.68
C PRO A 558 35.03 -7.36 -32.23
N MET A 559 36.26 -7.08 -31.80
CA MET A 559 37.16 -8.11 -31.29
C MET A 559 36.74 -8.55 -29.89
N ASN A 560 36.33 -9.81 -29.77
CA ASN A 560 35.87 -10.44 -28.54
C ASN A 560 36.93 -11.29 -27.83
N SER A 561 38.04 -11.61 -28.50
CA SER A 561 39.09 -12.46 -27.97
C SER A 561 40.42 -12.25 -28.70
N ILE A 562 41.50 -12.33 -27.93
CA ILE A 562 42.86 -12.43 -28.47
C ILE A 562 43.07 -13.91 -28.83
N PRO A 563 43.55 -14.25 -30.05
CA PRO A 563 43.99 -15.61 -30.33
C PRO A 563 45.07 -16.00 -29.31
N ASN A 564 44.78 -16.97 -28.46
CA ASN A 564 45.83 -17.58 -27.63
C ASN A 564 46.75 -18.40 -28.54
N THR A 565 48.02 -18.53 -28.14
CA THR A 565 48.93 -19.55 -28.65
C THR A 565 48.17 -20.88 -28.77
N PRO A 566 48.34 -21.65 -29.86
CA PRO A 566 47.53 -22.83 -30.11
C PRO A 566 47.77 -23.84 -28.99
N THR A 567 46.83 -23.90 -28.05
CA THR A 567 46.65 -25.05 -27.18
C THR A 567 45.53 -25.83 -27.83
N THR A 568 45.91 -27.04 -28.22
CA THR A 568 45.18 -28.01 -29.04
C THR A 568 43.78 -28.28 -28.54
N GLU A 569 42.79 -27.88 -29.32
CA GLU A 569 41.59 -28.69 -29.54
C GLU A 569 41.53 -29.05 -31.03
N ASN A 570 41.53 -30.36 -31.29
CA ASN A 570 41.48 -31.03 -32.58
C ASN A 570 42.79 -31.09 -33.38
N GLY A 571 43.46 -32.24 -33.22
CA GLY A 571 44.71 -32.61 -33.89
C GLY A 571 44.60 -32.71 -35.41
N VAL A 572 44.74 -31.57 -36.09
CA VAL A 572 45.21 -31.51 -37.47
C VAL A 572 46.43 -30.59 -37.49
N ILE A 573 47.61 -31.21 -37.54
CA ILE A 573 48.88 -30.52 -37.69
C ILE A 573 48.95 -29.99 -39.13
N SER A 574 48.48 -28.76 -39.35
CA SER A 574 48.83 -28.01 -40.56
C SER A 574 50.15 -27.29 -40.33
N ASN A 575 51.18 -27.68 -41.08
CA ASN A 575 52.51 -27.06 -41.15
C ASN A 575 52.47 -25.56 -41.52
N VAL A 576 52.15 -24.65 -40.60
CA VAL A 576 52.19 -23.19 -40.82
C VAL A 576 53.25 -22.49 -39.93
N ASN A 577 54.06 -23.25 -39.20
CA ASN A 577 55.04 -22.70 -38.26
C ASN A 577 56.37 -22.31 -38.92
N LYS A 578 56.36 -21.34 -39.86
CA LYS A 578 57.57 -20.59 -40.19
C LYS A 578 57.30 -19.11 -39.97
N ALA A 579 58.06 -18.50 -39.06
CA ALA A 579 58.04 -17.07 -38.86
C ALA A 579 58.44 -16.38 -40.19
N VAL A 580 57.67 -15.36 -40.57
CA VAL A 580 57.86 -14.63 -41.83
C VAL A 580 58.57 -13.32 -41.50
N ASN A 581 59.47 -12.86 -42.37
CA ASN A 581 60.26 -11.65 -42.13
C ASN A 581 59.48 -10.33 -42.33
N ALA A 582 58.23 -10.41 -42.79
CA ALA A 582 57.38 -9.26 -43.04
C ALA A 582 55.90 -9.60 -42.79
N LEU A 583 55.16 -8.60 -42.31
CA LEU A 583 53.72 -8.63 -42.12
C LEU A 583 53.02 -8.25 -43.44
N LYS A 584 51.99 -8.99 -43.85
CA LYS A 584 51.25 -8.69 -45.10
C LYS A 584 50.03 -7.85 -44.80
N ILE A 585 50.01 -6.61 -45.29
CA ILE A 585 48.87 -5.71 -45.17
C ILE A 585 48.38 -5.36 -46.58
N GLY A 586 47.21 -5.89 -46.95
CA GLY A 586 46.66 -5.73 -48.29
C GLY A 586 47.62 -6.26 -49.36
N SER A 587 48.14 -5.37 -50.21
CA SER A 587 49.09 -5.70 -51.28
C SER A 587 50.56 -5.42 -50.93
N GLN A 588 50.85 -4.94 -49.71
CA GLN A 588 52.20 -4.52 -49.32
C GLN A 588 52.77 -5.38 -48.19
N GLU A 589 54.09 -5.61 -48.24
CA GLU A 589 54.85 -6.27 -47.18
C GLU A 589 55.46 -5.21 -46.26
N TYR A 590 55.26 -5.36 -44.95
CA TYR A 590 55.76 -4.46 -43.92
C TYR A 590 56.84 -5.17 -43.10
N VAL A 591 58.07 -4.69 -43.20
CA VAL A 591 59.16 -5.12 -42.33
C VAL A 591 59.06 -4.38 -41.00
N THR A 592 58.96 -5.14 -39.91
CA THR A 592 58.61 -4.59 -38.59
C THR A 592 59.68 -4.87 -37.53
N VAL A 593 59.57 -4.14 -36.43
CA VAL A 593 60.42 -4.24 -35.23
C VAL A 593 59.61 -4.89 -34.09
N GLY A 594 60.27 -5.59 -33.17
CA GLY A 594 59.62 -6.40 -32.13
C GLY A 594 58.66 -5.59 -31.24
N THR A 595 59.05 -4.38 -30.84
CA THR A 595 58.19 -3.45 -30.09
C THR A 595 56.87 -3.10 -30.78
N VAL A 596 56.85 -3.00 -32.11
CA VAL A 596 55.63 -2.68 -32.87
C VAL A 596 54.67 -3.86 -32.90
N LEU A 597 55.20 -5.08 -32.99
CA LEU A 597 54.38 -6.30 -32.86
C LEU A 597 53.75 -6.37 -31.46
N MET A 598 54.53 -6.08 -30.43
CA MET A 598 54.01 -5.98 -29.07
C MET A 598 52.98 -4.86 -28.94
N LEU A 599 53.16 -3.72 -29.60
CA LEU A 599 52.15 -2.66 -29.65
C LEU A 599 50.85 -3.14 -30.30
N ILE A 600 50.89 -3.90 -31.40
CA ILE A 600 49.68 -4.49 -32.01
C ILE A 600 48.95 -5.40 -31.02
N ARG A 601 49.68 -6.23 -30.28
CA ARG A 601 49.09 -7.07 -29.23
C ARG A 601 48.48 -6.22 -28.11
N LEU A 602 49.17 -5.18 -27.65
CA LEU A 602 48.64 -4.27 -26.65
C LEU A 602 47.36 -3.59 -27.15
N VAL A 603 47.36 -3.01 -28.35
CA VAL A 603 46.17 -2.41 -28.99
C VAL A 603 45.01 -3.42 -29.01
N SER A 604 45.31 -4.68 -29.32
CA SER A 604 44.31 -5.76 -29.31
C SER A 604 43.72 -6.02 -27.93
N GLU A 605 44.54 -6.00 -26.87
CA GLU A 605 44.07 -6.08 -25.47
C GLU A 605 43.13 -4.91 -25.12
N TYR A 606 43.42 -3.68 -25.59
CA TYR A 606 42.52 -2.53 -25.39
C TYR A 606 41.19 -2.70 -26.13
N CYS A 607 41.19 -3.25 -27.34
CA CYS A 607 39.97 -3.52 -28.11
C CYS A 607 39.08 -4.57 -27.44
N VAL A 608 39.66 -5.64 -26.86
CA VAL A 608 38.89 -6.65 -26.10
C VAL A 608 38.35 -6.04 -24.81
N CYS A 609 39.18 -5.31 -24.05
CA CYS A 609 38.74 -4.64 -22.83
C CYS A 609 37.60 -3.63 -23.10
N ALA A 610 37.61 -2.93 -24.24
CA ALA A 610 36.52 -2.05 -24.65
C ALA A 610 35.23 -2.80 -24.99
N TYR A 611 35.33 -4.02 -25.53
CA TYR A 611 34.18 -4.88 -25.82
C TYR A 611 33.55 -5.41 -24.52
N ASP A 612 34.38 -5.86 -23.58
CA ASP A 612 33.99 -6.37 -22.27
C ASP A 612 33.37 -5.28 -21.39
N LEU A 613 33.96 -4.07 -21.39
CA LEU A 613 33.53 -2.94 -20.56
C LEU A 613 32.98 -1.79 -21.41
N ARG A 614 31.83 -2.02 -22.05
CA ARG A 614 31.19 -1.04 -22.95
C ARG A 614 30.97 0.33 -22.29
N ILE A 615 30.60 0.33 -21.00
CA ILE A 615 30.34 1.55 -20.22
C ILE A 615 31.58 2.46 -20.12
N LEU A 616 32.79 1.87 -20.13
CA LEU A 616 34.07 2.60 -20.04
C LEU A 616 34.80 2.70 -21.39
N ALA A 617 34.21 2.25 -22.50
CA ALA A 617 34.83 2.28 -23.83
C ALA A 617 35.41 3.66 -24.22
N PRO A 618 34.75 4.82 -23.93
CA PRO A 618 35.35 6.14 -24.20
C PRO A 618 36.64 6.40 -23.43
N VAL A 619 36.71 5.98 -22.15
CA VAL A 619 37.89 6.13 -21.30
C VAL A 619 39.03 5.23 -21.81
N ILE A 620 38.71 3.99 -22.17
CA ILE A 620 39.66 3.04 -22.75
C ILE A 620 40.22 3.58 -24.08
N GLY A 621 39.39 4.21 -24.92
CA GLY A 621 39.83 4.85 -26.17
C GLY A 621 40.79 6.02 -25.95
N ARG A 622 40.56 6.84 -24.92
CA ARG A 622 41.49 7.92 -24.52
C ARG A 622 42.83 7.34 -24.03
N ASN A 623 42.79 6.30 -23.20
CA ASN A 623 44.00 5.61 -22.72
C ASN A 623 44.80 4.96 -23.87
N LEU A 624 44.12 4.40 -24.88
CA LEU A 624 44.77 3.89 -26.08
C LEU A 624 45.42 5.02 -26.90
N THR A 625 44.76 6.17 -27.00
CA THR A 625 45.36 7.37 -27.63
C THR A 625 46.63 7.80 -26.90
N GLU A 626 46.63 7.79 -25.57
CA GLU A 626 47.81 8.10 -24.76
C GLU A 626 48.92 7.07 -24.94
N LEU A 627 48.59 5.78 -25.07
CA LEU A 627 49.57 4.72 -25.35
C LEU A 627 50.27 4.96 -26.70
N LEU A 628 49.51 5.27 -27.75
CA LEU A 628 50.06 5.58 -29.08
C LEU A 628 50.91 6.85 -29.08
N ARG A 629 50.46 7.89 -28.35
CA ARG A 629 51.25 9.12 -28.14
C ARG A 629 52.57 8.82 -27.42
N THR A 630 52.54 7.95 -26.40
CA THR A 630 53.73 7.52 -25.66
C THR A 630 54.69 6.78 -26.59
N PHE A 631 54.18 5.89 -27.45
CA PHE A 631 54.98 5.20 -28.46
C PHE A 631 55.68 6.19 -29.40
N ASN A 632 54.94 7.16 -29.96
CA ASN A 632 55.50 8.16 -30.87
C ASN A 632 56.56 9.03 -30.18
N SER A 633 56.23 9.60 -29.02
CA SER A 633 57.11 10.48 -28.24
C SER A 633 58.40 9.77 -27.83
N ARG A 634 58.30 8.54 -27.32
CA ARG A 634 59.46 7.77 -26.89
C ARG A 634 60.32 7.30 -28.07
N SER A 635 59.70 6.89 -29.18
CA SER A 635 60.44 6.54 -30.42
C SER A 635 61.22 7.74 -30.96
N CYS A 636 60.64 8.94 -30.93
CA CYS A 636 61.31 10.17 -31.33
C CYS A 636 62.52 10.47 -30.41
N GLN A 637 62.36 10.37 -29.09
CA GLN A 637 63.46 10.55 -28.13
C GLN A 637 64.59 9.52 -28.32
N LEU A 638 64.25 8.26 -28.55
CA LEU A 638 65.22 7.18 -28.72
C LEU A 638 66.02 7.34 -30.01
N VAL A 639 65.36 7.71 -31.12
CA VAL A 639 65.97 7.71 -32.46
C VAL A 639 66.48 9.09 -32.86
N LEU A 640 65.65 10.13 -32.83
CA LEU A 640 66.07 11.50 -33.19
C LEU A 640 66.81 12.18 -32.02
N GLY A 641 66.38 11.93 -30.79
CA GLY A 641 67.01 12.46 -29.56
C GLY A 641 68.25 11.70 -29.10
N ALA A 642 68.73 10.73 -29.87
CA ALA A 642 69.87 9.87 -29.55
C ALA A 642 69.78 9.13 -28.20
N GLY A 643 68.57 8.98 -27.64
CA GLY A 643 68.33 8.28 -26.37
C GLY A 643 68.74 6.80 -26.42
N ALA A 644 68.56 6.16 -27.57
CA ALA A 644 68.86 4.73 -27.76
C ALA A 644 70.35 4.39 -27.62
N LEU A 645 71.26 5.38 -27.77
CA LEU A 645 72.68 5.19 -27.51
C LEU A 645 72.95 4.89 -26.02
N ARG A 646 72.17 5.51 -25.12
CA ARG A 646 72.31 5.36 -23.66
C ARG A 646 71.49 4.19 -23.11
N THR A 647 70.27 3.97 -23.62
CA THR A 647 69.33 3.00 -23.06
C THR A 647 69.45 1.61 -23.69
N ALA A 648 69.56 1.53 -25.02
CA ALA A 648 69.58 0.25 -25.76
C ALA A 648 71.00 -0.27 -26.05
N GLY A 649 72.05 0.51 -25.72
CA GLY A 649 73.45 0.17 -25.94
C GLY A 649 73.87 0.17 -27.42
N LEU A 650 73.22 1.00 -28.26
CA LEU A 650 73.61 1.18 -29.65
C LEU A 650 74.82 2.12 -29.74
N ASN A 651 75.80 1.79 -30.60
CA ASN A 651 76.99 2.64 -30.77
C ASN A 651 76.72 3.84 -31.70
N THR A 652 75.88 3.66 -32.72
CA THR A 652 75.51 4.71 -33.69
C THR A 652 74.08 4.50 -34.20
N ILE A 653 73.39 5.60 -34.52
CA ILE A 653 72.09 5.56 -35.20
C ILE A 653 72.35 5.46 -36.70
N THR A 654 71.96 4.34 -37.31
CA THR A 654 72.22 4.04 -38.73
C THR A 654 71.04 4.45 -39.61
N SER A 655 71.26 4.57 -40.91
CA SER A 655 70.17 4.78 -41.89
C SER A 655 69.13 3.66 -41.84
N THR A 656 69.54 2.42 -41.50
CA THR A 656 68.62 1.29 -41.30
C THR A 656 67.70 1.49 -40.10
N THR A 657 68.19 2.03 -38.96
CA THR A 657 67.33 2.27 -37.79
C THR A 657 66.31 3.38 -38.08
N LEU A 658 66.72 4.45 -38.78
CA LEU A 658 65.80 5.51 -39.23
C LEU A 658 64.70 4.96 -40.16
N ALA A 659 65.07 4.10 -41.12
CA ALA A 659 64.13 3.47 -42.04
C ALA A 659 63.16 2.51 -41.32
N LEU A 660 63.65 1.70 -40.37
CA LEU A 660 62.83 0.79 -39.59
C LEU A 660 61.87 1.53 -38.65
N THR A 661 62.30 2.63 -38.04
CA THR A 661 61.42 3.49 -37.23
C THR A 661 60.36 4.15 -38.10
N SER A 662 60.71 4.64 -39.29
CA SER A 662 59.74 5.19 -40.24
C SER A 662 58.70 4.13 -40.62
N ARG A 663 59.15 2.91 -40.99
CA ARG A 663 58.25 1.81 -41.37
C ARG A 663 57.34 1.34 -40.22
N ALA A 664 57.88 1.30 -39.00
CA ALA A 664 57.14 1.05 -37.78
C ALA A 664 56.01 2.06 -37.54
N LEU A 665 56.30 3.36 -37.72
CA LEU A 665 55.33 4.43 -37.55
C LEU A 665 54.27 4.44 -38.66
N GLN A 666 54.64 4.12 -39.91
CA GLN A 666 53.70 3.94 -41.01
C GLN A 666 52.69 2.81 -40.74
N LEU A 667 53.14 1.72 -40.11
CA LEU A 667 52.26 0.63 -39.70
C LEU A 667 51.27 1.08 -38.60
N VAL A 668 51.75 1.85 -37.61
CA VAL A 668 50.86 2.43 -36.58
C VAL A 668 49.84 3.39 -37.21
N LEU A 669 50.27 4.21 -38.17
CA LEU A 669 49.41 5.14 -38.90
C LEU A 669 48.29 4.40 -39.65
N TRP A 670 48.61 3.25 -40.25
CA TRP A 670 47.62 2.40 -40.91
C TRP A 670 46.62 1.77 -39.91
N LEU A 671 47.03 1.49 -38.67
CA LEU A 671 46.16 0.87 -37.66
C LEU A 671 45.11 1.84 -37.08
N ILE A 672 45.43 3.14 -37.01
CA ILE A 672 44.57 4.20 -36.45
C ILE A 672 43.13 4.20 -37.00
N PRO A 673 42.87 4.20 -38.32
CA PRO A 673 41.51 4.21 -38.86
C PRO A 673 40.69 2.97 -38.47
N HIS A 674 41.33 1.80 -38.36
CA HIS A 674 40.66 0.56 -37.94
C HIS A 674 40.30 0.58 -36.46
N ILE A 675 41.19 1.10 -35.61
CA ILE A 675 40.89 1.34 -34.18
C ILE A 675 39.70 2.30 -34.05
N ARG A 676 39.69 3.40 -34.84
CA ARG A 676 38.59 4.38 -34.83
C ARG A 676 37.25 3.73 -35.19
N ALA A 677 37.23 2.85 -36.19
CA ALA A 677 36.02 2.12 -36.59
C ALA A 677 35.54 1.15 -35.50
N HIS A 678 36.47 0.42 -34.85
CA HIS A 678 36.13 -0.51 -33.76
C HIS A 678 35.49 0.21 -32.56
N PHE A 679 36.08 1.31 -32.07
CA PHE A 679 35.52 2.07 -30.95
C PHE A 679 34.19 2.74 -31.31
N LYS A 680 34.01 3.19 -32.57
CA LYS A 680 32.74 3.75 -33.06
C LYS A 680 31.60 2.72 -33.07
N ASN A 681 31.91 1.44 -33.31
CA ASN A 681 30.92 0.36 -33.27
C ASN A 681 30.48 0.01 -31.84
N ILE A 682 31.32 0.29 -30.83
CA ILE A 682 31.05 -0.03 -29.42
C ILE A 682 30.44 1.18 -28.69
N SER A 683 30.98 2.37 -28.94
CA SER A 683 30.52 3.64 -28.37
C SER A 683 30.22 4.62 -29.50
N ASN A 684 29.08 5.28 -29.43
CA ASN A 684 28.67 6.27 -30.43
C ASN A 684 29.46 7.60 -30.32
N GLU A 685 30.38 7.72 -29.35
CA GLU A 685 31.22 8.90 -29.17
C GLU A 685 32.46 8.89 -30.10
N PRO A 686 32.73 9.99 -30.83
CA PRO A 686 33.89 10.09 -31.69
C PRO A 686 35.20 10.28 -30.89
N LEU A 687 36.24 9.53 -31.25
CA LEU A 687 37.57 9.63 -30.62
C LEU A 687 38.45 10.73 -31.28
N VAL A 688 38.08 12.00 -31.06
CA VAL A 688 38.76 13.17 -31.66
C VAL A 688 40.23 13.28 -31.29
N SER A 689 40.63 12.79 -30.11
CA SER A 689 42.02 12.82 -29.65
C SER A 689 42.97 12.04 -30.55
N MET A 690 42.48 11.06 -31.31
CA MET A 690 43.29 10.23 -32.19
C MET A 690 43.83 11.01 -33.40
N ASP A 691 43.12 12.05 -33.87
CA ASP A 691 43.53 12.87 -35.02
C ASP A 691 44.80 13.67 -34.73
N THR A 692 45.01 14.03 -33.46
CA THR A 692 46.27 14.66 -33.02
C THR A 692 47.44 13.68 -33.15
N VAL A 693 47.25 12.43 -32.74
CA VAL A 693 48.27 11.39 -32.82
C VAL A 693 48.60 11.04 -34.27
N GLU A 694 47.59 10.97 -35.14
CA GLU A 694 47.75 10.75 -36.58
C GLU A 694 48.68 11.81 -37.21
N ARG A 695 48.42 13.09 -36.90
CA ARG A 695 49.23 14.22 -37.37
C ARG A 695 50.65 14.19 -36.79
N ASP A 696 50.80 13.95 -35.50
CA ASP A 696 52.10 13.92 -34.80
C ASP A 696 52.99 12.78 -35.32
N ILE A 697 52.40 11.61 -35.63
CA ILE A 697 53.12 10.48 -36.23
C ILE A 697 53.53 10.82 -37.66
N GLY A 698 52.64 11.42 -38.46
CA GLY A 698 52.96 11.87 -39.82
C GLY A 698 54.13 12.86 -39.85
N HIS A 699 54.14 13.85 -38.95
CA HIS A 699 55.25 14.80 -38.83
C HIS A 699 56.56 14.11 -38.41
N HIS A 700 56.51 13.15 -37.48
CA HIS A 700 57.69 12.40 -37.08
C HIS A 700 58.28 11.57 -38.25
N ILE A 701 57.45 10.96 -39.09
CA ILE A 701 57.90 10.27 -40.32
C ILE A 701 58.66 11.24 -41.23
N GLN A 702 58.11 12.43 -41.49
CA GLN A 702 58.76 13.46 -42.31
C GLN A 702 60.10 13.94 -41.71
N GLN A 703 60.18 14.06 -40.38
CA GLN A 703 61.42 14.40 -39.69
C GLN A 703 62.49 13.31 -39.84
N LEU A 704 62.11 12.04 -39.79
CA LEU A 704 63.03 10.92 -40.02
C LEU A 704 63.56 10.93 -41.46
N GLU A 705 62.70 11.13 -42.46
CA GLU A 705 63.10 11.26 -43.86
C GLU A 705 64.04 12.44 -44.08
N THR A 706 63.70 13.61 -43.53
CA THR A 706 64.55 14.81 -43.57
C THR A 706 65.91 14.56 -42.92
N LYS A 707 65.95 13.78 -41.83
CA LYS A 707 67.20 13.42 -41.16
C LYS A 707 68.06 12.49 -42.01
N VAL A 708 67.48 11.50 -42.69
CA VAL A 708 68.19 10.63 -43.65
C VAL A 708 68.79 11.48 -44.78
N LEU A 709 67.99 12.39 -45.35
CA LEU A 709 68.43 13.30 -46.41
C LEU A 709 69.55 14.24 -45.93
N SER A 710 69.44 14.79 -44.72
CA SER A 710 70.47 15.65 -44.12
C SER A 710 71.78 14.89 -43.90
N ILE A 711 71.73 13.66 -43.36
CA ILE A 711 72.93 12.82 -43.17
C ILE A 711 73.58 12.56 -44.52
N MET A 712 72.80 12.21 -45.53
CA MET A 712 73.35 11.94 -46.87
C MET A 712 73.93 13.21 -47.50
N ASN A 713 73.28 14.37 -47.38
CA ASN A 713 73.78 15.64 -47.91
C ASN A 713 75.11 16.04 -47.25
N THR A 714 75.26 15.86 -45.94
CA THR A 714 76.53 16.09 -45.24
C THR A 714 77.62 15.12 -45.73
N LEU A 715 77.33 13.82 -45.80
CA LEU A 715 78.29 12.81 -46.28
C LEU A 715 78.73 13.05 -47.73
N LEU A 716 77.83 13.50 -48.60
CA LEU A 716 78.16 13.85 -49.98
C LEU A 716 78.93 15.16 -50.06
N GLY A 717 78.50 16.17 -49.31
CA GLY A 717 79.16 17.47 -49.23
C GLY A 717 80.61 17.39 -48.75
N ASP A 718 80.88 16.61 -47.69
CA ASP A 718 82.23 16.43 -47.17
C ASP A 718 83.16 15.79 -48.21
N GLN A 719 82.66 14.80 -48.97
CA GLN A 719 83.44 14.19 -50.05
C GLN A 719 83.65 15.12 -51.25
N LEU A 720 82.69 15.99 -51.56
CA LEU A 720 82.79 16.96 -52.65
C LEU A 720 83.64 18.17 -52.28
N ASN A 721 83.69 18.58 -51.02
CA ASN A 721 84.57 19.65 -50.54
C ASN A 721 86.06 19.27 -50.61
N GLU A 722 86.38 17.98 -50.43
CA GLU A 722 87.74 17.43 -50.53
C GLU A 722 88.13 17.07 -51.97
N TRP A 723 87.24 17.24 -52.94
CA TRP A 723 87.44 16.84 -54.33
C TRP A 723 88.21 17.89 -55.13
N ASP A 724 89.10 17.42 -56.02
CA ASP A 724 89.82 18.23 -57.01
C ASP A 724 89.75 17.51 -58.36
N ALA A 725 89.56 18.26 -59.45
CA ALA A 725 89.35 17.76 -60.80
C ALA A 725 90.67 17.35 -61.47
N ARG A 726 91.33 16.31 -60.93
CA ARG A 726 92.60 15.77 -61.45
C ARG A 726 92.55 14.25 -61.62
N PRO A 727 93.35 13.70 -62.57
CA PRO A 727 93.56 12.25 -62.65
C PRO A 727 94.14 11.70 -61.33
N PRO A 728 93.78 10.48 -60.90
CA PRO A 728 93.05 9.43 -61.62
C PRO A 728 91.52 9.52 -61.51
N VAL A 729 90.81 9.23 -62.62
CA VAL A 729 89.35 9.06 -62.67
C VAL A 729 89.01 7.57 -62.60
N PRO A 730 88.08 7.12 -61.74
CA PRO A 730 87.29 7.91 -60.79
C PRO A 730 88.11 8.29 -59.56
N SER A 731 87.96 9.54 -59.10
CA SER A 731 88.63 10.05 -57.91
C SER A 731 88.19 9.34 -56.64
N LYS A 732 89.00 9.45 -55.58
CA LYS A 732 88.69 8.89 -54.26
C LYS A 732 87.34 9.42 -53.73
N ALA A 733 87.05 10.70 -53.95
CA ALA A 733 85.79 11.34 -53.59
C ALA A 733 84.59 10.69 -54.28
N PHE A 734 84.60 10.56 -55.61
CA PHE A 734 83.50 9.95 -56.36
C PHE A 734 83.32 8.45 -56.07
N ARG A 735 84.40 7.70 -55.80
CA ARG A 735 84.30 6.32 -55.31
C ARG A 735 83.62 6.24 -53.94
N ASN A 736 83.95 7.15 -53.03
CA ASN A 736 83.32 7.21 -51.71
C ASN A 736 81.86 7.65 -51.78
N VAL A 737 81.52 8.60 -52.65
CA VAL A 737 80.12 9.00 -52.96
C VAL A 737 79.32 7.79 -53.45
N SER A 738 79.83 7.06 -54.45
CA SER A 738 79.22 5.83 -54.96
C SER A 738 79.04 4.78 -53.85
N LYS A 739 80.05 4.61 -52.99
CA LYS A 739 80.01 3.68 -51.85
C LYS A 739 78.96 4.08 -50.81
N HIS A 740 78.84 5.37 -50.47
CA HIS A 740 77.81 5.87 -49.55
C HIS A 740 76.40 5.68 -50.12
N LEU A 741 76.19 5.96 -51.41
CA LEU A 741 74.91 5.76 -52.08
C LEU A 741 74.52 4.28 -52.19
N THR A 742 75.49 3.38 -52.41
CA THR A 742 75.25 1.94 -52.44
C THR A 742 74.89 1.42 -51.04
N LYS A 743 75.61 1.86 -50.00
CA LYS A 743 75.28 1.51 -48.61
C LYS A 743 73.93 2.03 -48.17
N LEU A 744 73.53 3.23 -48.61
CA LEU A 744 72.19 3.75 -48.36
C LEU A 744 71.14 2.87 -49.05
N HIS A 745 71.40 2.40 -50.27
CA HIS A 745 70.46 1.54 -51.00
C HIS A 745 70.30 0.19 -50.32
N GLU A 746 71.40 -0.43 -49.91
CA GLU A 746 71.42 -1.68 -49.15
C GLU A 746 70.66 -1.54 -47.82
N ALA A 747 70.69 -0.37 -47.20
CA ALA A 747 69.98 -0.08 -45.96
C ALA A 747 68.48 0.16 -46.14
N LEU A 748 68.07 0.87 -47.21
CA LEU A 748 66.68 1.30 -47.41
C LEU A 748 65.83 0.29 -48.19
N LYS A 749 66.39 -0.34 -49.24
CA LYS A 749 65.68 -1.28 -50.12
C LYS A 749 64.97 -2.43 -49.39
N PRO A 750 65.55 -3.09 -48.36
CA PRO A 750 64.85 -4.20 -47.71
C PRO A 750 63.72 -3.74 -46.77
N VAL A 751 63.58 -2.45 -46.47
CA VAL A 751 62.66 -1.96 -45.43
C VAL A 751 61.54 -1.08 -46.01
N LEU A 752 61.88 -0.18 -46.95
CA LEU A 752 60.94 0.80 -47.50
C LEU A 752 60.38 0.38 -48.87
N PRO A 753 59.15 0.81 -49.22
CA PRO A 753 58.59 0.62 -50.57
C PRO A 753 59.47 1.26 -51.65
N SER A 754 59.48 0.68 -52.85
CA SER A 754 60.29 1.16 -53.98
C SER A 754 59.98 2.61 -54.39
N GLU A 755 58.73 3.06 -54.20
CA GLU A 755 58.29 4.43 -54.48
C GLU A 755 58.99 5.42 -53.53
N GLN A 756 58.91 5.19 -52.21
CA GLN A 756 59.58 6.04 -51.21
C GLN A 756 61.10 6.05 -51.37
N VAL A 757 61.71 4.92 -51.75
CA VAL A 757 63.14 4.86 -52.04
C VAL A 757 63.48 5.70 -53.28
N SER A 758 62.63 5.69 -54.32
CA SER A 758 62.80 6.57 -55.49
C SER A 758 62.76 8.04 -55.09
N ASP A 759 61.78 8.46 -54.29
CA ASP A 759 61.61 9.85 -53.86
C ASP A 759 62.82 10.35 -53.06
N ILE A 760 63.32 9.55 -52.10
CA ILE A 760 64.53 9.88 -51.33
C ILE A 760 65.73 10.05 -52.26
N TYR A 761 65.91 9.14 -53.22
CA TYR A 761 67.03 9.21 -54.16
C TYR A 761 66.90 10.36 -55.15
N GLU A 762 65.70 10.78 -55.52
CA GLU A 762 65.48 11.96 -56.37
C GLU A 762 65.97 13.21 -55.65
N VAL A 763 65.60 13.39 -54.38
CA VAL A 763 66.06 14.53 -53.58
C VAL A 763 67.57 14.46 -53.33
N VAL A 764 68.13 13.28 -53.03
CA VAL A 764 69.59 13.10 -52.89
C VAL A 764 70.31 13.44 -54.20
N HIS A 765 69.77 13.03 -55.35
CA HIS A 765 70.34 13.31 -56.65
C HIS A 765 70.32 14.81 -56.99
N GLN A 766 69.21 15.50 -56.73
CA GLN A 766 69.13 16.96 -56.92
C GLN A 766 70.10 17.71 -56.01
N ASN A 767 70.22 17.30 -54.74
CA ASN A 767 71.19 17.88 -53.80
C ASN A 767 72.64 17.66 -54.27
N PHE A 768 72.96 16.45 -54.76
CA PHE A 768 74.27 16.15 -55.34
C PHE A 768 74.58 17.05 -56.54
N LYS A 769 73.63 17.22 -57.47
CA LYS A 769 73.79 18.10 -58.64
C LYS A 769 74.04 19.55 -58.24
N SER A 770 73.28 20.08 -57.28
CA SER A 770 73.47 21.46 -56.79
C SER A 770 74.86 21.65 -56.17
N ARG A 771 75.31 20.70 -55.33
CA ARG A 771 76.63 20.77 -54.69
C ARG A 771 77.78 20.64 -55.68
N LEU A 772 77.64 19.74 -56.66
CA LEU A 772 78.63 19.57 -57.70
C LEU A 772 78.74 20.84 -58.56
N ARG A 773 77.61 21.49 -58.88
CA ARG A 773 77.58 22.80 -59.56
C ARG A 773 78.36 23.85 -58.76
N ASP A 774 78.10 23.97 -57.46
CA ASP A 774 78.78 24.96 -56.61
C ASP A 774 80.31 24.77 -56.61
N GLU A 775 80.81 23.54 -56.53
CA GLU A 775 82.25 23.24 -56.58
C GLU A 775 82.85 23.45 -57.99
N ILE A 776 82.11 23.15 -59.06
CA ILE A 776 82.52 23.47 -60.44
C ILE A 776 82.67 24.98 -60.63
N VAL A 777 81.72 25.77 -60.11
CA VAL A 777 81.77 27.24 -60.15
C VAL A 777 82.94 27.76 -59.32
N LYS A 778 83.15 27.23 -58.11
CA LYS A 778 84.26 27.60 -57.22
C LYS A 778 85.63 27.30 -57.81
N MET A 779 85.79 26.19 -58.54
CA MET A 779 87.02 25.84 -59.25
C MET A 779 87.17 26.52 -60.62
N ASN A 780 86.22 27.37 -61.03
CA ASN A 780 86.20 28.08 -62.33
C ASN A 780 86.30 27.16 -63.57
N ILE A 781 85.80 25.92 -63.48
CA ILE A 781 85.83 24.97 -64.61
C ILE A 781 84.74 25.39 -65.63
N GLN A 782 85.12 25.50 -66.90
CA GLN A 782 84.21 25.91 -67.99
C GLN A 782 83.85 24.72 -68.89
N ASN A 783 82.65 24.73 -69.47
CA ASN A 783 82.22 23.78 -70.49
C ASN A 783 82.84 24.14 -71.86
N ASN A 784 84.17 23.98 -71.96
CA ASN A 784 84.98 24.33 -73.13
C ASN A 784 85.62 23.10 -73.80
N GLY A 785 85.26 21.89 -73.38
CA GLY A 785 85.86 20.65 -73.89
C GLY A 785 87.32 20.43 -73.46
N GLY A 786 87.85 21.21 -72.49
CA GLY A 786 89.22 21.08 -72.01
C GLY A 786 89.48 19.82 -71.16
N PRO A 787 90.75 19.57 -70.76
CA PRO A 787 91.13 18.38 -69.99
C PRO A 787 90.36 18.24 -68.66
N GLN A 788 90.17 19.35 -67.94
CA GLN A 788 89.39 19.38 -66.68
C GLN A 788 87.90 19.11 -66.92
N HIS A 789 87.32 19.62 -68.01
CA HIS A 789 85.96 19.30 -68.42
C HIS A 789 85.79 17.79 -68.73
N GLY A 790 86.78 17.19 -69.41
CA GLY A 790 86.81 15.74 -69.67
C GLY A 790 86.90 14.89 -68.38
N VAL A 791 87.68 15.34 -67.40
CA VAL A 791 87.77 14.70 -66.06
C VAL A 791 86.43 14.76 -65.34
N VAL A 792 85.79 15.92 -65.27
CA VAL A 792 84.47 16.07 -64.62
C VAL A 792 83.40 15.24 -65.34
N THR A 793 83.39 15.23 -66.68
CA THR A 793 82.44 14.44 -67.47
C THR A 793 82.60 12.94 -67.23
N SER A 794 83.84 12.45 -67.12
CA SER A 794 84.10 11.03 -66.85
C SER A 794 83.75 10.63 -65.40
N GLU A 795 83.87 11.53 -64.43
CA GLU A 795 83.38 11.32 -63.06
C GLU A 795 81.84 11.31 -62.96
N ILE A 796 81.16 12.18 -63.70
CA ILE A 796 79.69 12.19 -63.80
C ILE A 796 79.19 10.91 -64.45
N LEU A 797 79.84 10.43 -65.51
CA LEU A 797 79.49 9.16 -66.14
C LEU A 797 79.61 8.00 -65.16
N PHE A 798 80.68 7.97 -64.35
CA PHE A 798 80.84 6.96 -63.29
C PHE A 798 79.72 7.05 -62.25
N TYR A 799 79.37 8.25 -61.78
CA TYR A 799 78.23 8.46 -60.87
C TYR A 799 76.89 8.00 -61.47
N LEU A 800 76.61 8.35 -62.73
CA LEU A 800 75.39 7.96 -63.43
C LEU A 800 75.33 6.44 -63.66
N GLU A 801 76.47 5.80 -63.90
CA GLU A 801 76.57 4.35 -63.98
C GLU A 801 76.24 3.70 -62.63
N THR A 802 76.76 4.22 -61.51
CA THR A 802 76.33 3.78 -60.17
C THR A 802 74.83 3.94 -60.00
N MET A 803 74.24 5.08 -60.35
CA MET A 803 72.79 5.30 -60.21
C MET A 803 71.96 4.36 -61.12
N ARG A 804 72.46 4.00 -62.31
CA ARG A 804 71.88 2.96 -63.19
C ARG A 804 71.89 1.59 -62.56
N THR A 805 72.99 1.20 -61.93
CA THR A 805 73.11 -0.12 -61.27
C THR A 805 72.13 -0.29 -60.11
N LEU A 806 71.84 0.80 -59.38
CA LEU A 806 70.91 0.78 -58.25
C LEU A 806 69.43 0.71 -58.69
N ARG A 807 69.09 1.07 -59.94
CA ARG A 807 67.71 1.06 -60.51
C ARG A 807 66.66 1.77 -59.66
N VAL A 808 67.05 2.86 -59.00
CA VAL A 808 66.16 3.60 -58.08
C VAL A 808 65.44 4.76 -58.75
N LEU A 809 66.06 5.41 -59.74
CA LEU A 809 65.51 6.59 -60.40
C LEU A 809 64.84 6.24 -61.74
N PRO A 810 63.79 6.99 -62.16
CA PRO A 810 63.25 6.93 -63.50
C PRO A 810 64.32 7.24 -64.57
N GLU A 811 64.23 6.59 -65.74
CA GLU A 811 65.21 6.75 -66.84
C GLU A 811 65.42 8.21 -67.29
N LYS A 812 64.43 9.09 -67.05
CA LYS A 812 64.48 10.53 -67.36
C LYS A 812 65.65 11.25 -66.65
N TYR A 813 65.96 10.90 -65.40
CA TYR A 813 67.03 11.51 -64.60
C TYR A 813 68.40 10.85 -64.80
N ILE A 814 68.43 9.75 -65.56
CA ILE A 814 69.62 8.92 -65.77
C ILE A 814 70.26 9.16 -67.16
N SER A 815 69.57 9.89 -68.03
CA SER A 815 70.10 10.25 -69.35
C SER A 815 71.34 11.14 -69.24
N ASN A 816 72.30 11.00 -70.18
CA ASN A 816 73.53 11.81 -70.15
C ASN A 816 73.25 13.33 -70.25
N LYS A 817 72.06 13.73 -70.75
CA LYS A 817 71.60 15.12 -70.82
C LYS A 817 70.98 15.64 -69.51
N ALA A 818 70.65 14.75 -68.57
CA ALA A 818 70.00 15.12 -67.31
C ALA A 818 70.94 15.87 -66.34
N MET A 819 72.25 15.81 -66.60
CA MET A 819 73.30 16.50 -65.84
C MET A 819 73.80 17.76 -66.54
N ASP A 820 73.24 18.15 -67.69
CA ASP A 820 73.69 19.36 -68.41
C ASP A 820 73.41 20.65 -67.62
N ASP A 821 72.45 20.59 -66.69
CA ASP A 821 72.07 21.67 -65.80
C ASP A 821 73.16 22.07 -64.80
N ILE A 822 74.12 21.20 -64.49
CA ILE A 822 75.23 21.51 -63.58
C ILE A 822 76.21 22.55 -64.16
N TRP A 823 76.19 22.76 -65.48
CA TRP A 823 77.05 23.74 -66.16
C TRP A 823 76.42 25.13 -66.27
N ASN A 824 75.13 25.23 -65.94
CA ASN A 824 74.41 26.51 -65.89
C ASN A 824 74.85 27.26 -64.63
N ARG A 825 75.57 28.36 -64.83
CA ARG A 825 76.06 29.26 -63.78
C ARG A 825 74.92 30.01 -63.09
#